data_AF-A0A6M5Z4G6-F1
#
_entry.id   AF-A0A6M5Z4G6-F1
#
_cell.length_a   1.000
_cell.length_b   1.000
_cell.length_c   1.000
_cell.angle_alpha   90.00
_cell.angle_beta   90.00
_cell.angle_gamma   90.00
#
_symmetry.space_group_name_H-M   'P 1'
#
loop_
_entity.id
_entity.type
_entity.pdbx_description
1 polymer ?
#
loop_
_entity_poly.entity_id
_entity_poly.type
_entity_poly.pdbx_seq_one_letter_code
_entity_poly.pdbx_strand_id
1 'polypeptide(L)'
;MIRYNAARHAEQASKSLARDGFRADESMSLVSDVLTQLSDRTPPVAERLTRSLRELEKLRLEWEATGNAIESALKSPDRPPDARKLAQQIDKQRPLIAAALGLDLPGLGARQLRLGLALKTAVTDLQEGAPLDIQASQGWARREIERLKLVLEGYPPPDAKVEELFRKTLAAADALDAFGPMITKVQTEPALPTLQDVQRQLVLVAAPEAAALVNDARNAVQSAEAAFRDAHPDAIRLRVCAAADALGRLGDRLEGSESDLDRVRRLAAARRQPTKLAADKLKELLSAEETYRQLGREADELAATRVGAAGQVLKRRALDLYARLRSKADLDRAGSDLKSLAIALEDLAGKMAGVAELSSGVGRVVPAAAPASEQYLPSKVLADAVRELAEPHRAIHARVAKLEADLAARLLPAEANPFAALGAKQRALAADAFALAKRLSLASATNAAAAAHRAADQLLVARVPGAKEAAEHAANFLRQMATVGADKAWGPLAAELVTRQDALITEMSQLLGASNAAAAQYVARGADLACISSELAARLARTAQVFDPADPCHDALTAAAETLVAAGKHLSESSKRATAGSGREADQRRGAAATLLRAAAQKVAPLVPAGASAPPGLALRTAERLMRAAIDSLDHGDTVGARKLMREAAAALRDAANDVGR
;
A
#
# COMPACT_ATOMS: atom_id res chain seq x y z
N MET A 1 -7.85 29.85 -4.89
CA MET A 1 -6.75 30.41 -5.71
C MET A 1 -5.40 29.78 -5.35
N ILE A 2 -4.92 29.82 -4.10
CA ILE A 2 -3.62 29.24 -3.69
C ILE A 2 -3.51 27.72 -3.97
N ARG A 3 -4.54 26.93 -3.61
CA ARG A 3 -4.59 25.49 -3.93
C ARG A 3 -4.49 25.19 -5.43
N TYR A 4 -5.18 25.98 -6.25
CA TYR A 4 -5.15 25.86 -7.70
C TYR A 4 -3.76 26.21 -8.26
N ASN A 5 -3.09 27.21 -7.69
CA ASN A 5 -1.72 27.55 -8.05
C ASN A 5 -0.73 26.44 -7.67
N ALA A 6 -0.86 25.83 -6.48
CA ALA A 6 -0.04 24.69 -6.07
C ALA A 6 -0.17 23.52 -7.05
N ALA A 7 -1.40 23.11 -7.35
CA ALA A 7 -1.68 22.03 -8.28
C ALA A 7 -1.17 22.35 -9.70
N ARG A 8 -1.38 23.58 -10.19
CA ARG A 8 -0.88 24.03 -11.49
C ARG A 8 0.65 24.03 -11.56
N HIS A 9 1.34 24.53 -10.55
CA HIS A 9 2.81 24.53 -10.52
C HIS A 9 3.37 23.11 -10.38
N ALA A 10 2.67 22.21 -9.65
CA ALA A 10 3.02 20.80 -9.56
C ALA A 10 2.90 20.09 -10.91
N GLU A 11 1.81 20.37 -11.63
CA GLU A 11 1.59 19.85 -12.97
C GLU A 11 2.64 20.40 -13.96
N GLN A 12 2.98 21.69 -13.87
CA GLN A 12 4.04 22.31 -14.67
C GLN A 12 5.43 21.76 -14.35
N ALA A 13 5.73 21.49 -13.08
CA ALA A 13 6.96 20.81 -12.66
C ALA A 13 7.02 19.41 -13.27
N SER A 14 5.95 18.62 -13.13
CA SER A 14 5.83 17.27 -13.70
C SER A 14 6.02 17.27 -15.23
N LYS A 15 5.36 18.20 -15.94
CA LYS A 15 5.51 18.36 -17.40
C LYS A 15 6.92 18.77 -17.83
N SER A 16 7.59 19.63 -17.05
CA SER A 16 8.97 20.06 -17.32
C SER A 16 9.96 18.92 -17.09
N LEU A 17 9.76 18.15 -16.01
CA LEU A 17 10.55 16.95 -15.68
C LEU A 17 10.37 15.82 -16.70
N ALA A 18 9.19 15.70 -17.29
CA ALA A 18 8.90 14.72 -18.34
C ALA A 18 9.57 15.03 -19.68
N ARG A 19 9.94 16.30 -19.94
CA ARG A 19 10.61 16.75 -21.17
C ARG A 19 12.13 16.78 -20.98
N ASP A 20 12.73 17.96 -20.99
CA ASP A 20 14.17 18.23 -20.90
C ASP A 20 14.62 18.60 -19.47
N GLY A 21 13.68 18.65 -18.51
CA GLY A 21 13.93 19.11 -17.13
C GLY A 21 14.18 20.61 -17.02
N PHE A 22 14.14 21.36 -18.12
CA PHE A 22 14.33 22.80 -18.12
C PHE A 22 13.11 23.46 -17.47
N ARG A 23 13.31 24.26 -16.41
CA ARG A 23 12.28 24.87 -15.52
C ARG A 23 11.58 23.95 -14.52
N ALA A 24 12.03 22.70 -14.39
CA ALA A 24 11.54 21.81 -13.34
C ALA A 24 11.78 22.40 -11.94
N ASP A 25 13.01 22.86 -11.69
CA ASP A 25 13.43 23.40 -10.39
C ASP A 25 12.67 24.68 -10.03
N GLU A 26 12.50 25.59 -10.99
CA GLU A 26 11.70 26.81 -10.80
C GLU A 26 10.24 26.46 -10.47
N SER A 27 9.65 25.49 -11.18
CA SER A 27 8.29 25.05 -10.91
C SER A 27 8.17 24.34 -9.55
N MET A 28 9.17 23.54 -9.16
CA MET A 28 9.23 22.88 -7.85
C MET A 28 9.43 23.87 -6.69
N SER A 29 10.26 24.90 -6.88
CA SER A 29 10.43 26.00 -5.92
C SER A 29 9.11 26.75 -5.74
N LEU A 30 8.42 27.09 -6.85
CA LEU A 30 7.10 27.72 -6.79
C LEU A 30 6.06 26.83 -6.10
N VAL A 31 6.10 25.51 -6.30
CA VAL A 31 5.27 24.57 -5.53
C VAL A 31 5.63 24.63 -4.04
N SER A 32 6.90 24.56 -3.69
CA SER A 32 7.37 24.61 -2.30
C SER A 32 6.95 25.90 -1.60
N ASP A 33 7.13 27.05 -2.27
CA ASP A 33 6.72 28.36 -1.75
C ASP A 33 5.20 28.44 -1.58
N VAL A 34 4.43 27.95 -2.55
CA VAL A 34 2.97 27.94 -2.45
C VAL A 34 2.50 26.95 -1.37
N LEU A 35 3.16 25.81 -1.19
CA LEU A 35 2.87 24.86 -0.12
C LEU A 35 3.23 25.43 1.26
N THR A 36 4.34 26.16 1.37
CA THR A 36 4.74 26.87 2.60
C THR A 36 3.73 27.97 2.93
N GLN A 37 3.39 28.82 1.96
CA GLN A 37 2.34 29.82 2.13
C GLN A 37 0.98 29.21 2.44
N LEU A 38 0.69 28.02 1.89
CA LEU A 38 -0.54 27.29 2.20
C LEU A 38 -0.50 26.71 3.61
N SER A 39 0.64 26.21 4.06
CA SER A 39 0.86 25.76 5.44
C SER A 39 0.65 26.92 6.41
N ASP A 40 1.30 28.06 6.17
CA ASP A 40 1.19 29.26 7.00
C ASP A 40 -0.23 29.84 7.06
N ARG A 41 -1.00 29.66 5.98
CA ARG A 41 -2.40 30.09 5.91
C ARG A 41 -3.41 29.03 6.33
N THR A 42 -2.98 27.79 6.56
CA THR A 42 -3.89 26.73 7.00
C THR A 42 -4.07 26.89 8.52
N PRO A 43 -5.30 27.14 9.00
CA PRO A 43 -5.51 27.29 10.43
C PRO A 43 -5.10 26.01 11.17
N PRO A 44 -4.61 26.10 12.41
CA PRO A 44 -4.27 24.93 13.20
C PRO A 44 -5.48 24.01 13.37
N VAL A 45 -5.22 22.71 13.59
CA VAL A 45 -6.26 21.68 13.71
C VAL A 45 -7.32 22.06 14.75
N ALA A 46 -6.93 22.60 15.90
CA ALA A 46 -7.85 23.02 16.95
C ALA A 46 -8.83 24.12 16.50
N GLU A 47 -8.36 25.11 15.73
CA GLU A 47 -9.21 26.16 15.16
C GLU A 47 -10.18 25.59 14.11
N ARG A 48 -9.70 24.68 13.26
CA ARG A 48 -10.52 24.00 12.24
C ARG A 48 -11.63 23.17 12.90
N LEU A 49 -11.31 22.40 13.94
CA LEU A 49 -12.28 21.61 14.70
C LEU A 49 -13.29 22.52 15.43
N THR A 50 -12.84 23.62 16.02
CA THR A 50 -13.74 24.61 16.67
C THR A 50 -14.70 25.23 15.65
N ARG A 51 -14.23 25.54 14.44
CA ARG A 51 -15.09 26.01 13.35
C ARG A 51 -16.09 24.94 12.92
N SER A 52 -15.64 23.72 12.70
CA SER A 52 -16.49 22.59 12.32
C SER A 52 -17.54 22.27 13.39
N LEU A 53 -17.25 22.47 14.69
CA LEU A 53 -18.23 22.35 15.76
C LEU A 53 -19.38 23.35 15.61
N ARG A 54 -19.07 24.62 15.28
CA ARG A 54 -20.11 25.64 15.05
C ARG A 54 -20.95 25.33 13.80
N GLU A 55 -20.32 24.85 12.74
CA GLU A 55 -21.00 24.44 11.51
C GLU A 55 -21.88 23.18 11.76
N LEU A 56 -21.40 22.23 12.55
CA LEU A 56 -22.16 21.05 12.97
C LEU A 56 -23.37 21.44 13.83
N GLU A 57 -23.24 22.41 14.75
CA GLU A 57 -24.37 22.86 15.58
C GLU A 57 -25.47 23.53 14.73
N LYS A 58 -25.09 24.29 13.68
CA LYS A 58 -26.08 24.80 12.71
C LYS A 58 -26.79 23.66 11.98
N LEU A 59 -26.03 22.67 11.50
CA LEU A 59 -26.57 21.50 10.85
C LEU A 59 -27.53 20.73 11.78
N ARG A 60 -27.17 20.59 13.06
CA ARG A 60 -27.99 19.95 14.10
C ARG A 60 -29.33 20.66 14.26
N LEU A 61 -29.34 21.98 14.41
CA LEU A 61 -30.57 22.77 14.54
C LEU A 61 -31.46 22.67 13.29
N GLU A 62 -30.88 22.72 12.10
CA GLU A 62 -31.61 22.54 10.84
C GLU A 62 -32.18 21.12 10.72
N TRP A 63 -31.41 20.10 11.09
CA TRP A 63 -31.85 18.71 11.12
C TRP A 63 -33.01 18.51 12.12
N GLU A 64 -32.89 19.01 13.35
CA GLU A 64 -33.95 18.92 14.36
C GLU A 64 -35.23 19.64 13.94
N ALA A 65 -35.12 20.81 13.31
CA ALA A 65 -36.28 21.53 12.79
C ALA A 65 -37.02 20.73 11.71
N THR A 66 -36.28 20.12 10.76
CA THR A 66 -36.89 19.25 9.74
C THR A 66 -37.45 17.97 10.35
N GLY A 67 -36.74 17.34 11.30
CA GLY A 67 -37.17 16.15 12.02
C GLY A 67 -38.50 16.37 12.76
N ASN A 68 -38.64 17.48 13.48
CA ASN A 68 -39.88 17.83 14.18
C ASN A 68 -41.06 18.02 13.21
N ALA A 69 -40.81 18.59 12.03
CA ALA A 69 -41.83 18.73 10.98
C ALA A 69 -42.24 17.37 10.38
N ILE A 70 -41.28 16.46 10.19
CA ILE A 70 -41.53 15.08 9.76
C ILE A 70 -42.35 14.33 10.81
N GLU A 71 -41.94 14.37 12.08
CA GLU A 71 -42.68 13.72 13.17
C GLU A 71 -44.12 14.23 13.26
N SER A 72 -44.33 15.55 13.11
CA SER A 72 -45.67 16.15 13.05
C SER A 72 -46.50 15.61 11.88
N ALA A 73 -45.89 15.43 10.71
CA ALA A 73 -46.54 14.86 9.55
C ALA A 73 -46.90 13.37 9.73
N LEU A 74 -46.10 12.62 10.51
CA LEU A 74 -46.32 11.20 10.80
C LEU A 74 -47.32 10.94 11.95
N LYS A 75 -47.57 11.94 12.82
CA LYS A 75 -48.42 11.79 14.01
C LYS A 75 -49.92 11.61 13.73
N SER A 76 -50.39 11.68 12.50
CA SER A 76 -51.80 11.48 12.16
C SER A 76 -52.10 9.99 11.97
N PRO A 77 -52.66 9.27 12.97
CA PRO A 77 -52.80 7.81 12.91
C PRO A 77 -53.78 7.34 11.82
N ASP A 78 -54.73 8.19 11.44
CA ASP A 78 -55.85 7.82 10.56
C ASP A 78 -55.66 8.25 9.11
N ARG A 79 -54.57 8.95 8.78
CA ARG A 79 -54.32 9.46 7.42
C ARG A 79 -52.94 9.05 6.93
N PRO A 80 -52.82 8.59 5.67
CA PRO A 80 -51.49 8.41 5.09
C PRO A 80 -50.72 9.74 5.15
N PRO A 81 -49.40 9.70 5.36
CA PRO A 81 -48.61 10.91 5.46
C PRO A 81 -48.76 11.74 4.18
N ASP A 82 -48.91 13.05 4.35
CA ASP A 82 -49.07 13.98 3.23
C ASP A 82 -47.77 14.01 2.41
N ALA A 83 -47.78 13.33 1.26
CA ALA A 83 -46.63 13.20 0.38
C ALA A 83 -46.06 14.55 -0.05
N ARG A 84 -46.88 15.60 -0.18
CA ARG A 84 -46.40 16.95 -0.52
C ARG A 84 -45.59 17.55 0.62
N LYS A 85 -46.01 17.35 1.87
CA LYS A 85 -45.26 17.81 3.05
C LYS A 85 -43.96 17.06 3.21
N LEU A 86 -43.95 15.73 2.98
CA LEU A 86 -42.73 14.93 3.03
C LEU A 86 -41.74 15.33 1.93
N ALA A 87 -42.21 15.59 0.70
CA ALA A 87 -41.37 16.09 -0.39
C ALA A 87 -40.66 17.40 -0.04
N GLN A 88 -41.37 18.34 0.61
CA GLN A 88 -40.76 19.59 1.08
C GLN A 88 -39.65 19.34 2.13
N GLN A 89 -39.78 18.32 2.99
CA GLN A 89 -38.72 18.00 3.95
C GLN A 89 -37.53 17.30 3.29
N ILE A 90 -37.77 16.48 2.26
CA ILE A 90 -36.70 15.87 1.45
C ILE A 90 -35.82 16.95 0.83
N ASP A 91 -36.42 17.97 0.22
CA ASP A 91 -35.67 19.06 -0.42
C ASP A 91 -34.86 19.88 0.59
N LYS A 92 -35.35 20.00 1.84
CA LYS A 92 -34.61 20.63 2.93
C LYS A 92 -33.47 19.76 3.48
N GLN A 93 -33.63 18.44 3.51
CA GLN A 93 -32.61 17.52 4.06
C GLN A 93 -31.46 17.23 3.08
N ARG A 94 -31.72 17.22 1.77
CA ARG A 94 -30.69 17.01 0.74
C ARG A 94 -29.44 17.91 0.86
N PRO A 95 -29.54 19.24 1.00
CA PRO A 95 -28.35 20.09 1.14
C PRO A 95 -27.55 19.82 2.42
N LEU A 96 -28.19 19.29 3.47
CA LEU A 96 -27.52 18.95 4.73
C LEU A 96 -26.49 17.83 4.57
N ILE A 97 -26.70 16.92 3.60
CA ILE A 97 -25.73 15.86 3.29
C ILE A 97 -24.42 16.47 2.79
N ALA A 98 -24.51 17.40 1.84
CA ALA A 98 -23.33 18.09 1.30
C ALA A 98 -22.66 18.96 2.36
N ALA A 99 -23.44 19.61 3.23
CA ALA A 99 -22.91 20.37 4.36
C ALA A 99 -22.15 19.48 5.34
N ALA A 100 -22.71 18.33 5.75
CA ALA A 100 -22.04 17.36 6.63
C ALA A 100 -20.73 16.82 6.04
N LEU A 101 -20.76 16.44 4.76
CA LEU A 101 -19.57 15.95 4.04
C LEU A 101 -18.55 17.07 3.72
N GLY A 102 -18.98 18.33 3.79
CA GLY A 102 -18.14 19.50 3.64
C GLY A 102 -17.47 19.98 4.92
N LEU A 103 -17.85 19.45 6.09
CA LEU A 103 -17.22 19.79 7.37
C LEU A 103 -15.72 19.46 7.35
N ASP A 104 -14.91 20.35 7.92
CA ASP A 104 -13.47 20.16 7.96
C ASP A 104 -13.07 19.41 9.23
N LEU A 105 -13.03 18.07 9.13
CA LEU A 105 -12.90 17.16 10.26
C LEU A 105 -11.61 16.32 10.17
N PRO A 106 -10.42 16.93 10.34
CA PRO A 106 -9.15 16.21 10.27
C PRO A 106 -9.12 15.05 11.29
N GLY A 107 -8.76 13.85 10.83
CA GLY A 107 -8.72 12.63 11.65
C GLY A 107 -10.09 11.99 11.94
N LEU A 108 -11.22 12.58 11.52
CA LEU A 108 -12.58 12.08 11.80
C LEU A 108 -13.36 11.71 10.54
N GLY A 109 -12.67 11.43 9.43
CA GLY A 109 -13.28 11.12 8.13
C GLY A 109 -14.24 9.92 8.17
N ALA A 110 -13.93 8.87 8.94
CA ALA A 110 -14.83 7.72 9.09
C ALA A 110 -16.18 8.11 9.74
N ARG A 111 -16.15 8.96 10.76
CA ARG A 111 -17.36 9.48 11.43
C ARG A 111 -18.15 10.41 10.51
N GLN A 112 -17.45 11.26 9.76
CA GLN A 112 -18.07 12.13 8.75
C GLN A 112 -18.81 11.32 7.68
N LEU A 113 -18.21 10.24 7.18
CA LEU A 113 -18.84 9.35 6.21
C LEU A 113 -20.04 8.61 6.79
N ARG A 114 -19.97 8.16 8.05
CA ARG A 114 -21.13 7.57 8.76
C ARG A 114 -22.28 8.56 8.90
N LEU A 115 -21.99 9.79 9.31
CA LEU A 115 -23.00 10.85 9.38
C LEU A 115 -23.62 11.09 8.00
N GLY A 116 -22.80 11.21 6.94
CA GLY A 116 -23.28 11.38 5.57
C GLY A 116 -24.17 10.21 5.11
N LEU A 117 -23.81 8.98 5.46
CA LEU A 117 -24.62 7.78 5.16
C LEU A 117 -25.95 7.78 5.94
N ALA A 118 -25.93 8.13 7.22
CA ALA A 118 -27.14 8.22 8.04
C ALA A 118 -28.12 9.26 7.48
N LEU A 119 -27.62 10.45 7.12
CA LEU A 119 -28.42 11.51 6.49
C LEU A 119 -28.97 11.08 5.12
N LYS A 120 -28.15 10.43 4.28
CA LYS A 120 -28.58 9.91 2.98
C LYS A 120 -29.67 8.86 3.13
N THR A 121 -29.50 7.92 4.06
CA THR A 121 -30.48 6.87 4.36
C THR A 121 -31.80 7.48 4.84
N ALA A 122 -31.73 8.51 5.69
CA ALA A 122 -32.91 9.20 6.17
C ALA A 122 -33.69 9.93 5.05
N VAL A 123 -32.99 10.48 4.06
CA VAL A 123 -33.61 11.04 2.84
C VAL A 123 -34.23 9.95 1.96
N THR A 124 -33.57 8.80 1.80
CA THR A 124 -34.12 7.66 1.03
C THR A 124 -35.40 7.14 1.68
N ASP A 125 -35.40 6.90 2.98
CA ASP A 125 -36.58 6.38 3.70
C ASP A 125 -37.76 7.37 3.65
N LEU A 126 -37.49 8.68 3.64
CA LEU A 126 -38.51 9.70 3.40
C LEU A 126 -39.11 9.62 1.99
N GLN A 127 -38.30 9.33 0.98
CA GLN A 127 -38.77 9.17 -0.41
C GLN A 127 -39.62 7.91 -0.57
N GLU A 128 -39.26 6.84 0.13
CA GLU A 128 -40.03 5.59 0.15
C GLU A 128 -41.34 5.70 0.94
N GLY A 129 -41.42 6.62 1.90
CA GLY A 129 -42.65 6.89 2.65
C GLY A 129 -42.98 5.84 3.71
N ALA A 130 -42.01 5.02 4.14
CA ALA A 130 -42.20 3.98 5.15
C ALA A 130 -42.08 4.56 6.57
N PRO A 131 -43.18 4.77 7.32
CA PRO A 131 -43.19 5.63 8.52
C PRO A 131 -42.28 5.12 9.65
N LEU A 132 -42.20 3.80 9.88
CA LEU A 132 -41.34 3.25 10.94
C LEU A 132 -39.86 3.26 10.55
N ASP A 133 -39.54 3.27 9.26
CA ASP A 133 -38.16 3.37 8.77
C ASP A 133 -37.71 4.83 8.76
N ILE A 134 -38.60 5.76 8.38
CA ILE A 134 -38.39 7.21 8.55
C ILE A 134 -38.03 7.52 10.00
N GLN A 135 -38.80 7.02 10.98
CA GLN A 135 -38.47 7.26 12.39
C GLN A 135 -37.11 6.67 12.79
N ALA A 136 -36.81 5.44 12.35
CA ALA A 136 -35.54 4.78 12.66
C ALA A 136 -34.33 5.53 12.07
N SER A 137 -34.42 5.95 10.81
CA SER A 137 -33.33 6.63 10.10
C SER A 137 -33.11 8.08 10.58
N GLN A 138 -34.18 8.82 10.88
CA GLN A 138 -34.08 10.15 11.50
C GLN A 138 -33.43 10.08 12.89
N GLY A 139 -33.80 9.07 13.69
CA GLY A 139 -33.15 8.79 14.98
C GLY A 139 -31.68 8.41 14.83
N TRP A 140 -31.32 7.65 13.80
CA TRP A 140 -29.92 7.30 13.52
C TRP A 140 -29.09 8.53 13.16
N ALA A 141 -29.56 9.36 12.23
CA ALA A 141 -28.89 10.60 11.87
C ALA A 141 -28.69 11.52 13.08
N ARG A 142 -29.71 11.69 13.94
CA ARG A 142 -29.58 12.48 15.18
C ARG A 142 -28.47 11.92 16.09
N ARG A 143 -28.40 10.61 16.27
CA ARG A 143 -27.33 9.98 17.08
C ARG A 143 -25.93 10.19 16.49
N GLU A 144 -25.76 10.09 15.18
CA GLU A 144 -24.45 10.33 14.55
C GLU A 144 -24.01 11.80 14.69
N ILE A 145 -24.95 12.76 14.61
CA ILE A 145 -24.67 14.18 14.87
C ILE A 145 -24.20 14.36 16.32
N GLU A 146 -24.91 13.80 17.30
CA GLU A 146 -24.55 13.91 18.72
C GLU A 146 -23.21 13.22 19.03
N ARG A 147 -22.94 12.05 18.45
CA ARG A 147 -21.64 11.37 18.61
C ARG A 147 -20.50 12.20 18.05
N LEU A 148 -20.68 12.81 16.88
CA LEU A 148 -19.67 13.68 16.29
C LEU A 148 -19.47 14.94 17.13
N LYS A 149 -20.55 15.51 17.68
CA LYS A 149 -20.51 16.65 18.60
C LYS A 149 -19.70 16.33 19.85
N LEU A 150 -19.97 15.21 20.52
CA LEU A 150 -19.22 14.78 21.71
C LEU A 150 -17.71 14.71 21.41
N VAL A 151 -17.32 14.14 20.27
CA VAL A 151 -15.90 14.06 19.86
C VAL A 151 -15.29 15.45 19.67
N LEU A 152 -16.02 16.37 19.03
CA LEU A 152 -15.55 17.74 18.79
C LEU A 152 -15.46 18.57 20.08
N GLU A 153 -16.25 18.24 21.09
CA GLU A 153 -16.18 18.82 22.44
C GLU A 153 -15.09 18.16 23.31
N GLY A 154 -14.43 17.12 22.82
CA GLY A 154 -13.35 16.41 23.53
C GLY A 154 -13.84 15.28 24.46
N TYR A 155 -15.11 14.88 24.35
CA TYR A 155 -15.68 13.76 25.10
C TYR A 155 -15.64 12.46 24.29
N PRO A 156 -15.36 11.30 24.92
CA PRO A 156 -15.41 10.02 24.25
C PRO A 156 -16.87 9.65 23.95
N PRO A 157 -17.25 9.43 22.67
CA PRO A 157 -18.60 8.99 22.34
C PRO A 157 -18.82 7.53 22.77
N PRO A 158 -20.09 7.08 22.89
CA PRO A 158 -20.43 5.73 23.38
C PRO A 158 -19.71 4.60 22.64
N ASP A 159 -19.56 4.70 21.32
CA ASP A 159 -18.88 3.70 20.48
C ASP A 159 -17.38 3.61 20.81
N ALA A 160 -16.70 4.76 20.91
CA ALA A 160 -15.28 4.80 21.30
C ALA A 160 -15.08 4.29 22.74
N LYS A 161 -16.02 4.61 23.63
CA LYS A 161 -15.93 4.15 25.02
C LYS A 161 -16.10 2.64 25.13
N VAL A 162 -17.08 2.06 24.43
CA VAL A 162 -17.27 0.60 24.42
C VAL A 162 -16.07 -0.12 23.82
N GLU A 163 -15.48 0.41 22.75
CA GLU A 163 -14.27 -0.15 22.14
C GLU A 163 -13.06 -0.11 23.11
N GLU A 164 -12.89 0.97 23.89
CA GLU A 164 -11.88 1.03 24.97
C GLU A 164 -12.12 -0.06 26.02
N LEU A 165 -13.37 -0.22 26.47
CA LEU A 165 -13.75 -1.23 27.46
C LEU A 165 -13.54 -2.65 26.92
N PHE A 166 -13.92 -2.88 25.66
CA PHE A 166 -13.71 -4.14 24.95
C PHE A 166 -12.22 -4.51 24.93
N ARG A 167 -11.33 -3.60 24.52
CA ARG A 167 -9.88 -3.85 24.51
C ARG A 167 -9.32 -4.16 25.89
N LYS A 168 -9.79 -3.46 26.94
CA LYS A 168 -9.38 -3.74 28.33
C LYS A 168 -9.81 -5.14 28.78
N THR A 169 -11.05 -5.53 28.50
CA THR A 169 -11.57 -6.86 28.87
C THR A 169 -10.93 -7.96 28.02
N LEU A 170 -10.67 -7.72 26.74
CA LEU A 170 -9.99 -8.64 25.84
C LEU A 170 -8.54 -8.87 26.28
N ALA A 171 -7.80 -7.82 26.61
CA ALA A 171 -6.43 -7.96 27.14
C ALA A 171 -6.40 -8.77 28.46
N ALA A 172 -7.42 -8.61 29.31
CA ALA A 172 -7.57 -9.44 30.50
C ALA A 172 -7.90 -10.90 30.14
N ALA A 173 -8.76 -11.15 29.15
CA ALA A 173 -9.07 -12.50 28.67
C ALA A 173 -7.81 -13.19 28.09
N ASP A 174 -7.08 -12.50 27.21
CA ASP A 174 -5.85 -12.99 26.60
C ASP A 174 -4.77 -13.32 27.65
N ALA A 175 -4.64 -12.49 28.69
CA ALA A 175 -3.73 -12.74 29.80
C ALA A 175 -4.10 -14.00 30.59
N LEU A 176 -5.41 -14.28 30.77
CA LEU A 176 -5.87 -15.51 31.41
C LEU A 176 -5.65 -16.72 30.51
N ASP A 177 -5.90 -16.60 29.21
CA ASP A 177 -5.69 -17.68 28.23
C ASP A 177 -4.22 -18.09 28.11
N ALA A 178 -3.28 -17.15 28.30
CA ALA A 178 -1.85 -17.42 28.29
C ALA A 178 -1.37 -18.41 29.38
N PHE A 179 -2.13 -18.59 30.47
CA PHE A 179 -1.81 -19.59 31.51
C PHE A 179 -2.26 -21.02 31.15
N GLY A 180 -3.08 -21.19 30.10
CA GLY A 180 -3.57 -22.49 29.65
C GLY A 180 -4.56 -23.16 30.61
N PRO A 181 -4.76 -24.49 30.50
CA PRO A 181 -5.78 -25.24 31.27
C PRO A 181 -5.41 -25.44 32.75
N MET A 182 -4.22 -25.06 33.18
CA MET A 182 -3.71 -25.22 34.56
C MET A 182 -3.73 -23.88 35.32
N ILE A 183 -4.66 -22.99 34.98
CA ILE A 183 -4.74 -21.67 35.60
C ILE A 183 -5.14 -21.77 37.07
N THR A 184 -4.37 -21.12 37.94
CA THR A 184 -4.59 -21.09 39.38
C THR A 184 -5.41 -19.86 39.79
N LYS A 185 -6.05 -19.89 40.95
CA LYS A 185 -6.84 -18.75 41.45
C LYS A 185 -6.00 -17.46 41.54
N VAL A 186 -4.76 -17.56 42.04
CA VAL A 186 -3.82 -16.44 42.16
C VAL A 186 -3.50 -15.81 40.80
N GLN A 187 -3.40 -16.61 39.74
CA GLN A 187 -3.16 -16.10 38.38
C GLN A 187 -4.37 -15.37 37.80
N THR A 188 -5.59 -15.63 38.31
CA THR A 188 -6.79 -14.90 37.88
C THR A 188 -6.94 -13.54 38.53
N GLU A 189 -6.48 -13.36 39.78
CA GLU A 189 -6.69 -12.17 40.61
C GLU A 189 -6.37 -10.82 39.92
N PRO A 190 -5.31 -10.68 39.10
CA PRO A 190 -5.01 -9.42 38.41
C PRO A 190 -6.11 -8.92 37.45
N ALA A 191 -7.00 -9.80 36.97
CA ALA A 191 -8.08 -9.42 36.07
C ALA A 191 -9.27 -8.76 36.80
N LEU A 192 -9.43 -8.97 38.11
CA LEU A 192 -10.58 -8.48 38.88
C LEU A 192 -10.65 -6.94 38.93
N PRO A 193 -9.58 -6.19 39.25
CA PRO A 193 -9.62 -4.72 39.24
C PRO A 193 -10.00 -4.14 37.87
N THR A 194 -9.55 -4.78 36.78
CA THR A 194 -9.89 -4.38 35.41
C THR A 194 -11.39 -4.53 35.14
N LEU A 195 -12.01 -5.64 35.57
CA LEU A 195 -13.45 -5.85 35.42
C LEU A 195 -14.27 -4.86 36.25
N GLN A 196 -13.83 -4.53 37.45
CA GLN A 196 -14.48 -3.52 38.31
C GLN A 196 -14.37 -2.10 37.71
N ASP A 197 -13.26 -1.76 37.07
CA ASP A 197 -13.14 -0.52 36.30
C ASP A 197 -14.09 -0.51 35.10
N VAL A 198 -14.12 -1.61 34.32
CA VAL A 198 -15.00 -1.76 33.16
C VAL A 198 -16.47 -1.65 33.55
N GLN A 199 -16.89 -2.31 34.64
CA GLN A 199 -18.26 -2.26 35.13
C GLN A 199 -18.68 -0.83 35.50
N ARG A 200 -17.84 -0.09 36.25
CA ARG A 200 -18.11 1.30 36.63
C ARG A 200 -18.27 2.21 35.41
N GLN A 201 -17.43 2.03 34.39
CA GLN A 201 -17.47 2.86 33.19
C GLN A 201 -18.61 2.47 32.23
N LEU A 202 -18.98 1.19 32.15
CA LEU A 202 -20.09 0.71 31.31
C LEU A 202 -21.46 1.24 31.74
N VAL A 203 -21.62 1.61 33.03
CA VAL A 203 -22.85 2.28 33.53
C VAL A 203 -23.06 3.64 32.86
N LEU A 204 -21.96 4.34 32.50
CA LEU A 204 -22.00 5.67 31.88
C LEU A 204 -22.27 5.63 30.36
N VAL A 205 -22.22 4.45 29.74
CA VAL A 205 -22.49 4.29 28.31
C VAL A 205 -24.00 4.34 28.05
N ALA A 206 -24.46 5.36 27.33
CA ALA A 206 -25.83 5.49 26.86
C ALA A 206 -25.92 5.15 25.36
N ALA A 207 -26.63 4.07 25.03
CA ALA A 207 -26.85 3.60 23.66
C ALA A 207 -28.29 3.08 23.46
N PRO A 208 -29.27 3.97 23.26
CA PRO A 208 -30.68 3.57 23.11
C PRO A 208 -30.92 2.62 21.92
N GLU A 209 -30.13 2.73 20.86
CA GLU A 209 -30.18 1.89 19.66
C GLU A 209 -29.69 0.45 19.86
N ALA A 210 -29.11 0.16 21.03
CA ALA A 210 -28.52 -1.11 21.41
C ALA A 210 -28.82 -1.45 22.89
N ALA A 211 -29.96 -0.98 23.42
CA ALA A 211 -30.26 -1.06 24.85
C ALA A 211 -30.21 -2.49 25.41
N ALA A 212 -30.66 -3.48 24.62
CA ALA A 212 -30.58 -4.89 24.99
C ALA A 212 -29.12 -5.36 25.10
N LEU A 213 -28.28 -5.05 24.11
CA LEU A 213 -26.86 -5.40 24.11
C LEU A 213 -26.06 -4.71 25.22
N VAL A 214 -26.42 -3.46 25.59
CA VAL A 214 -25.83 -2.79 26.76
C VAL A 214 -26.12 -3.57 28.03
N ASN A 215 -27.35 -4.06 28.19
CA ASN A 215 -27.71 -4.88 29.35
C ASN A 215 -26.98 -6.24 29.33
N ASP A 216 -26.92 -6.89 28.18
CA ASP A 216 -26.21 -8.16 28.02
C ASP A 216 -24.73 -8.01 28.37
N ALA A 217 -24.08 -6.93 27.92
CA ALA A 217 -22.71 -6.59 28.28
C ALA A 217 -22.55 -6.33 29.79
N ARG A 218 -23.47 -5.60 30.42
CA ARG A 218 -23.45 -5.35 31.87
C ARG A 218 -23.59 -6.64 32.66
N ASN A 219 -24.53 -7.50 32.29
CA ASN A 219 -24.75 -8.79 32.93
C ASN A 219 -23.55 -9.72 32.73
N ALA A 220 -22.93 -9.74 31.55
CA ALA A 220 -21.74 -10.54 31.28
C ALA A 220 -20.55 -10.09 32.13
N VAL A 221 -20.29 -8.77 32.20
CA VAL A 221 -19.23 -8.21 33.06
C VAL A 221 -19.50 -8.49 34.54
N GLN A 222 -20.73 -8.30 35.02
CA GLN A 222 -21.12 -8.59 36.40
C GLN A 222 -21.01 -10.09 36.73
N SER A 223 -21.37 -10.97 35.79
CA SER A 223 -21.23 -12.42 35.94
C SER A 223 -19.77 -12.85 36.00
N ALA A 224 -18.91 -12.21 35.19
CA ALA A 224 -17.46 -12.41 35.23
C ALA A 224 -16.87 -11.96 36.56
N GLU A 225 -17.25 -10.78 37.07
CA GLU A 225 -16.82 -10.30 38.39
C GLU A 225 -17.28 -11.22 39.52
N ALA A 226 -18.56 -11.65 39.52
CA ALA A 226 -19.10 -12.55 40.54
C ALA A 226 -18.38 -13.91 40.57
N ALA A 227 -17.84 -14.36 39.43
CA ALA A 227 -17.11 -15.62 39.35
C ALA A 227 -15.85 -15.64 40.23
N PHE A 228 -15.24 -14.49 40.51
CA PHE A 228 -14.03 -14.42 41.35
C PHE A 228 -14.26 -14.81 42.81
N ARG A 229 -15.51 -14.77 43.28
CA ARG A 229 -15.85 -15.14 44.66
C ARG A 229 -15.83 -16.66 44.83
N ASP A 230 -16.60 -17.35 43.98
CA ASP A 230 -17.02 -18.73 44.25
C ASP A 230 -16.72 -19.71 43.11
N ALA A 231 -16.25 -19.26 41.94
CA ALA A 231 -16.06 -20.12 40.78
C ALA A 231 -14.62 -20.68 40.68
N HIS A 232 -14.49 -21.81 39.97
CA HIS A 232 -13.19 -22.36 39.60
C HIS A 232 -12.46 -21.44 38.59
N PRO A 233 -11.11 -21.41 38.58
CA PRO A 233 -10.33 -20.56 37.69
C PRO A 233 -10.69 -20.65 36.20
N ASP A 234 -11.00 -21.85 35.69
CA ASP A 234 -11.45 -22.03 34.31
C ASP A 234 -12.81 -21.35 34.03
N ALA A 235 -13.73 -21.41 35.00
CA ALA A 235 -15.02 -20.74 34.87
C ALA A 235 -14.88 -19.22 34.93
N ILE A 236 -13.91 -18.70 35.70
CA ILE A 236 -13.55 -17.27 35.68
C ILE A 236 -13.08 -16.91 34.27
N ARG A 237 -12.06 -17.61 33.73
CA ARG A 237 -11.52 -17.39 32.38
C ARG A 237 -12.63 -17.33 31.32
N LEU A 238 -13.49 -18.35 31.27
CA LEU A 238 -14.60 -18.41 30.32
C LEU A 238 -15.59 -17.25 30.45
N ARG A 239 -15.88 -16.79 31.67
CA ARG A 239 -16.79 -15.64 31.88
C ARG A 239 -16.14 -14.31 31.52
N VAL A 240 -14.83 -14.16 31.70
CA VAL A 240 -14.10 -12.98 31.20
C VAL A 240 -14.13 -12.94 29.67
N CYS A 241 -13.91 -14.08 28.99
CA CYS A 241 -14.07 -14.17 27.54
C CYS A 241 -15.49 -13.80 27.10
N ALA A 242 -16.52 -14.35 27.77
CA ALA A 242 -17.91 -14.02 27.45
C ALA A 242 -18.25 -12.53 27.67
N ALA A 243 -17.64 -11.88 28.66
CA ALA A 243 -17.76 -10.44 28.87
C ALA A 243 -17.08 -9.64 27.75
N ALA A 244 -15.89 -10.05 27.29
CA ALA A 244 -15.23 -9.47 26.13
C ALA A 244 -16.11 -9.63 24.87
N ASP A 245 -16.65 -10.82 24.61
CA ASP A 245 -17.53 -11.09 23.46
C ASP A 245 -18.82 -10.26 23.49
N ALA A 246 -19.40 -10.04 24.69
CA ALA A 246 -20.58 -9.20 24.85
C ALA A 246 -20.27 -7.72 24.57
N LEU A 247 -19.13 -7.21 25.05
CA LEU A 247 -18.65 -5.86 24.73
C LEU A 247 -18.29 -5.70 23.25
N GLY A 248 -17.69 -6.72 22.63
CA GLY A 248 -17.38 -6.73 21.20
C GLY A 248 -18.63 -6.63 20.34
N ARG A 249 -19.67 -7.44 20.64
CA ARG A 249 -20.97 -7.35 19.97
C ARG A 249 -21.65 -5.99 20.15
N LEU A 250 -21.56 -5.39 21.34
CA LEU A 250 -22.04 -4.03 21.56
C LEU A 250 -21.24 -3.02 20.72
N GLY A 251 -19.91 -3.13 20.67
CA GLY A 251 -19.04 -2.28 19.85
C GLY A 251 -19.40 -2.36 18.36
N ASP A 252 -19.51 -3.58 17.82
CA ASP A 252 -19.90 -3.83 16.43
C ASP A 252 -21.27 -3.21 16.11
N ARG A 253 -22.22 -3.28 17.03
CA ARG A 253 -23.54 -2.66 16.88
C ARG A 253 -23.46 -1.13 16.84
N LEU A 254 -22.70 -0.52 17.74
CA LEU A 254 -22.55 0.94 17.81
C LEU A 254 -21.80 1.50 16.61
N GLU A 255 -20.88 0.70 16.07
CA GLU A 255 -20.20 0.93 14.81
C GLU A 255 -21.11 0.67 13.57
N GLY A 256 -22.29 0.10 13.73
CA GLY A 256 -23.16 -0.21 12.60
C GLY A 256 -22.62 -1.33 11.69
N SER A 257 -21.74 -2.18 12.22
CA SER A 257 -21.29 -3.41 11.59
C SER A 257 -22.39 -4.46 11.54
N GLU A 258 -23.27 -4.50 12.55
CA GLU A 258 -24.47 -5.36 12.56
C GLU A 258 -25.53 -4.79 11.58
N SER A 259 -25.90 -5.57 10.57
CA SER A 259 -26.97 -5.23 9.63
C SER A 259 -28.33 -5.20 10.36
N ASP A 260 -29.30 -4.45 9.82
CA ASP A 260 -30.64 -4.43 10.40
C ASP A 260 -31.31 -5.82 10.38
N LEU A 261 -31.02 -6.62 9.34
CA LEU A 261 -31.47 -8.02 9.24
C LEU A 261 -30.88 -8.90 10.35
N ASP A 262 -29.56 -8.81 10.58
CA ASP A 262 -28.90 -9.61 11.60
C ASP A 262 -29.37 -9.23 13.00
N ARG A 263 -29.68 -7.94 13.21
CA ARG A 263 -30.28 -7.47 14.46
C ARG A 263 -31.64 -8.12 14.71
N VAL A 264 -32.55 -8.14 13.73
CA VAL A 264 -33.86 -8.80 13.91
C VAL A 264 -33.70 -10.30 14.13
N ARG A 265 -32.75 -10.95 13.43
CA ARG A 265 -32.43 -12.37 13.67
C ARG A 265 -31.91 -12.62 15.08
N ARG A 266 -31.08 -11.72 15.62
CA ARG A 266 -30.60 -11.79 17.00
C ARG A 266 -31.74 -11.66 17.99
N LEU A 267 -32.64 -10.69 17.82
CA LEU A 267 -33.83 -10.53 18.66
C LEU A 267 -34.72 -11.79 18.60
N ALA A 268 -34.94 -12.35 17.41
CA ALA A 268 -35.66 -13.61 17.24
C ALA A 268 -34.99 -14.78 17.99
N ALA A 269 -33.67 -14.91 17.87
CA ALA A 269 -32.89 -15.94 18.56
C ALA A 269 -32.95 -15.80 20.08
N ALA A 270 -32.85 -14.57 20.60
CA ALA A 270 -32.98 -14.25 22.02
C ALA A 270 -34.34 -14.68 22.58
N ARG A 271 -35.42 -14.60 21.78
CA ARG A 271 -36.77 -15.03 22.18
C ARG A 271 -37.02 -16.54 22.00
N ARG A 272 -36.24 -17.23 21.15
CA ARG A 272 -36.26 -18.70 21.01
C ARG A 272 -35.58 -19.42 22.18
N GLN A 273 -34.51 -18.88 22.74
CA GLN A 273 -33.80 -19.52 23.86
C GLN A 273 -34.71 -19.80 25.08
N PRO A 274 -35.50 -18.84 25.59
CA PRO A 274 -36.36 -19.08 26.74
C PRO A 274 -37.56 -19.99 26.46
N THR A 275 -37.93 -20.20 25.19
CA THR A 275 -38.98 -21.18 24.84
C THR A 275 -38.45 -22.61 24.76
N LYS A 276 -37.13 -22.79 24.61
CA LYS A 276 -36.48 -24.11 24.56
C LYS A 276 -35.97 -24.58 25.92
N LEU A 277 -35.46 -23.67 26.74
CA LEU A 277 -35.13 -23.97 28.13
C LEU A 277 -36.47 -24.15 28.87
N ALA A 278 -36.70 -25.34 29.44
CA ALA A 278 -37.94 -25.66 30.15
C ALA A 278 -38.33 -24.49 31.08
N ALA A 279 -39.61 -24.07 31.04
CA ALA A 279 -40.11 -22.89 31.75
C ALA A 279 -39.65 -22.81 33.22
N ASP A 280 -39.42 -23.96 33.85
CA ASP A 280 -38.93 -24.11 35.21
C ASP A 280 -37.50 -23.57 35.42
N LYS A 281 -36.58 -23.72 34.44
CA LYS A 281 -35.22 -23.15 34.52
C LYS A 281 -35.20 -21.65 34.27
N LEU A 282 -36.18 -21.11 33.56
CA LEU A 282 -36.25 -19.67 33.32
C LEU A 282 -36.60 -18.91 34.60
N LYS A 283 -37.43 -19.51 35.46
CA LYS A 283 -37.79 -18.95 36.77
C LYS A 283 -36.59 -18.74 37.69
N GLU A 284 -35.56 -19.57 37.56
CA GLU A 284 -34.32 -19.43 38.33
C GLU A 284 -33.36 -18.38 37.76
N LEU A 285 -33.42 -18.11 36.46
CA LEU A 285 -32.38 -17.33 35.77
C LEU A 285 -32.64 -15.82 35.74
N LEU A 286 -33.90 -15.38 35.72
CA LEU A 286 -34.24 -13.95 35.68
C LEU A 286 -35.45 -13.65 36.55
N SER A 287 -35.39 -12.54 37.30
CA SER A 287 -36.59 -12.02 37.95
C SER A 287 -37.62 -11.60 36.90
N ALA A 288 -38.91 -11.72 37.23
CA ALA A 288 -39.99 -11.27 36.34
C ALA A 288 -39.81 -9.79 35.94
N GLU A 289 -39.35 -8.96 36.87
CA GLU A 289 -39.07 -7.54 36.65
C GLU A 289 -37.97 -7.31 35.60
N GLU A 290 -36.85 -8.04 35.67
CA GLU A 290 -35.77 -7.88 34.67
C GLU A 290 -36.21 -8.37 33.29
N THR A 291 -37.07 -9.40 33.23
CA THR A 291 -37.68 -9.85 31.98
C THR A 291 -38.53 -8.75 31.33
N TYR A 292 -39.34 -8.02 32.12
CA TYR A 292 -40.11 -6.88 31.61
C TYR A 292 -39.21 -5.74 31.11
N ARG A 293 -38.13 -5.42 31.84
CA ARG A 293 -37.15 -4.41 31.39
C ARG A 293 -36.48 -4.83 30.09
N GLN A 294 -36.09 -6.09 29.96
CA GLN A 294 -35.48 -6.62 28.74
C GLN A 294 -36.45 -6.56 27.55
N LEU A 295 -37.72 -6.91 27.73
CA LEU A 295 -38.74 -6.75 26.68
C LEU A 295 -38.89 -5.28 26.26
N GLY A 296 -38.78 -4.34 27.19
CA GLY A 296 -38.76 -2.91 26.87
C GLY A 296 -37.55 -2.52 26.01
N ARG A 297 -36.35 -2.93 26.41
CA ARG A 297 -35.10 -2.64 25.69
C ARG A 297 -35.09 -3.22 24.28
N GLU A 298 -35.61 -4.42 24.09
CA GLU A 298 -35.73 -5.03 22.77
C GLU A 298 -36.78 -4.36 21.89
N ALA A 299 -37.89 -3.91 22.47
CA ALA A 299 -38.89 -3.14 21.73
C ALA A 299 -38.30 -1.81 21.24
N ASP A 300 -37.52 -1.12 22.09
CA ASP A 300 -36.83 0.12 21.73
C ASP A 300 -35.79 -0.13 20.62
N GLU A 301 -35.05 -1.24 20.70
CA GLU A 301 -34.11 -1.65 19.66
C GLU A 301 -34.81 -1.98 18.33
N LEU A 302 -35.91 -2.74 18.36
CA LEU A 302 -36.71 -3.04 17.18
C LEU A 302 -37.29 -1.75 16.57
N ALA A 303 -37.77 -0.82 17.40
CA ALA A 303 -38.27 0.48 16.94
C ALA A 303 -37.18 1.26 16.17
N ALA A 304 -35.93 1.20 16.63
CA ALA A 304 -34.77 1.81 15.99
C ALA A 304 -34.20 1.04 14.77
N THR A 305 -34.85 -0.05 14.33
CA THR A 305 -34.37 -0.93 13.25
C THR A 305 -35.17 -0.74 11.96
N ARG A 306 -34.50 -0.52 10.82
CA ARG A 306 -35.19 -0.41 9.52
C ARG A 306 -35.61 -1.80 9.05
N VAL A 307 -36.78 -1.89 8.40
CA VAL A 307 -37.34 -3.18 7.95
C VAL A 307 -37.79 -3.19 6.48
N GLY A 308 -37.70 -2.04 5.81
CA GLY A 308 -38.18 -1.84 4.44
C GLY A 308 -39.71 -1.78 4.37
N ALA A 309 -40.24 -1.33 3.23
CA ALA A 309 -41.67 -1.22 2.98
C ALA A 309 -42.43 -2.54 3.23
N ALA A 310 -41.86 -3.68 2.81
CA ALA A 310 -42.47 -5.00 2.99
C ALA A 310 -42.51 -5.48 4.45
N GLY A 311 -41.62 -4.97 5.31
CA GLY A 311 -41.52 -5.35 6.72
C GLY A 311 -42.37 -4.51 7.67
N GLN A 312 -42.92 -3.38 7.23
CA GLN A 312 -43.62 -2.40 8.10
C GLN A 312 -44.76 -3.02 8.93
N VAL A 313 -45.62 -3.81 8.29
CA VAL A 313 -46.77 -4.45 8.95
C VAL A 313 -46.31 -5.46 10.00
N LEU A 314 -45.28 -6.25 9.69
CA LEU A 314 -44.72 -7.25 10.61
C LEU A 314 -43.98 -6.60 11.78
N LYS A 315 -43.23 -5.51 11.54
CA LYS A 315 -42.59 -4.71 12.59
C LYS A 315 -43.64 -4.15 13.56
N ARG A 316 -44.72 -3.57 13.04
CA ARG A 316 -45.83 -3.08 13.88
C ARG A 316 -46.44 -4.20 14.72
N ARG A 317 -46.74 -5.35 14.11
CA ARG A 317 -47.27 -6.53 14.81
C ARG A 317 -46.32 -7.00 15.93
N ALA A 318 -45.02 -7.04 15.68
CA ALA A 318 -44.04 -7.41 16.70
C ALA A 318 -43.98 -6.38 17.85
N LEU A 319 -44.02 -5.08 17.54
CA LEU A 319 -44.08 -4.01 18.56
C LEU A 319 -45.38 -4.08 19.39
N ASP A 320 -46.52 -4.37 18.77
CA ASP A 320 -47.78 -4.56 19.47
C ASP A 320 -47.73 -5.78 20.42
N LEU A 321 -47.07 -6.87 19.99
CA LEU A 321 -46.83 -8.03 20.86
C LEU A 321 -45.89 -7.70 22.03
N TYR A 322 -44.83 -6.91 21.81
CA TYR A 322 -44.00 -6.39 22.90
C TYR A 322 -44.82 -5.55 23.89
N ALA A 323 -45.65 -4.62 23.41
CA ALA A 323 -46.50 -3.79 24.25
C ALA A 323 -47.50 -4.64 25.06
N ARG A 324 -48.15 -5.63 24.42
CA ARG A 324 -49.07 -6.55 25.07
C ARG A 324 -48.40 -7.41 26.15
N LEU A 325 -47.19 -7.90 25.86
CA LEU A 325 -46.41 -8.65 26.84
C LEU A 325 -46.03 -7.78 28.05
N ARG A 326 -45.67 -6.52 27.82
CA ARG A 326 -45.35 -5.55 28.89
C ARG A 326 -46.55 -5.16 29.75
N SER A 327 -47.78 -5.21 29.20
CA SER A 327 -49.00 -4.86 29.95
C SER A 327 -49.58 -6.02 30.77
N LYS A 328 -49.06 -7.24 30.64
CA LYS A 328 -49.53 -8.40 31.42
C LYS A 328 -48.95 -8.34 32.83
N ALA A 329 -49.75 -8.74 33.82
CA ALA A 329 -49.30 -8.87 35.21
C ALA A 329 -48.46 -10.16 35.41
N ASP A 330 -48.92 -11.27 34.85
CA ASP A 330 -48.30 -12.60 35.02
C ASP A 330 -47.61 -13.07 33.73
N LEU A 331 -46.28 -12.96 33.69
CA LEU A 331 -45.43 -13.51 32.62
C LEU A 331 -45.52 -15.04 32.50
N ASP A 332 -45.81 -15.73 33.61
CA ASP A 332 -45.95 -17.19 33.65
C ASP A 332 -47.06 -17.70 32.71
N ARG A 333 -48.09 -16.89 32.48
CA ARG A 333 -49.20 -17.20 31.56
C ARG A 333 -48.98 -16.61 30.16
N ALA A 334 -47.83 -15.98 29.91
CA ALA A 334 -47.49 -15.30 28.66
C ALA A 334 -46.73 -16.19 27.67
N GLY A 335 -46.52 -17.48 27.95
CA GLY A 335 -45.76 -18.39 27.09
C GLY A 335 -46.25 -18.44 25.63
N SER A 336 -47.57 -18.40 25.40
CA SER A 336 -48.13 -18.34 24.03
C SER A 336 -47.81 -17.03 23.30
N ASP A 337 -47.81 -15.89 24.01
CA ASP A 337 -47.49 -14.59 23.44
C ASP A 337 -45.98 -14.46 23.18
N LEU A 338 -45.13 -15.00 24.06
CA LEU A 338 -43.67 -15.06 23.85
C LEU A 338 -43.34 -15.90 22.60
N LYS A 339 -44.01 -17.05 22.42
CA LYS A 339 -43.89 -17.86 21.21
C LYS A 339 -44.38 -17.10 19.96
N SER A 340 -45.49 -16.38 20.08
CA SER A 340 -46.04 -15.58 18.98
C SER A 340 -45.11 -14.43 18.59
N LEU A 341 -44.45 -13.79 19.56
CA LEU A 341 -43.45 -12.76 19.31
C LEU A 341 -42.22 -13.32 18.59
N ALA A 342 -41.71 -14.48 19.02
CA ALA A 342 -40.58 -15.13 18.34
C ALA A 342 -40.91 -15.43 16.87
N ILE A 343 -42.08 -16.01 16.59
CA ILE A 343 -42.55 -16.27 15.21
C ILE A 343 -42.68 -14.97 14.42
N ALA A 344 -43.25 -13.91 15.01
CA ALA A 344 -43.39 -12.63 14.33
C ALA A 344 -42.05 -11.99 13.95
N LEU A 345 -41.02 -12.12 14.80
CA LEU A 345 -39.67 -11.64 14.51
C LEU A 345 -38.98 -12.49 13.43
N GLU A 346 -39.24 -13.80 13.38
CA GLU A 346 -38.74 -14.69 12.33
C GLU A 346 -39.36 -14.38 10.97
N ASP A 347 -40.68 -14.20 10.93
CA ASP A 347 -41.40 -13.79 9.72
C ASP A 347 -40.87 -12.43 9.22
N LEU A 348 -40.63 -11.50 10.14
CA LEU A 348 -40.04 -10.20 9.83
C LEU A 348 -38.64 -10.35 9.23
N ALA A 349 -37.75 -11.12 9.87
CA ALA A 349 -36.41 -11.40 9.34
C ALA A 349 -36.47 -12.09 7.97
N GLY A 350 -37.42 -13.01 7.77
CA GLY A 350 -37.65 -13.68 6.48
C GLY A 350 -38.05 -12.70 5.38
N LYS A 351 -38.89 -11.71 5.67
CA LYS A 351 -39.23 -10.64 4.72
C LYS A 351 -38.06 -9.69 4.44
N MET A 352 -37.29 -9.33 5.46
CA MET A 352 -36.12 -8.46 5.32
C MET A 352 -35.00 -9.11 4.50
N ALA A 353 -34.87 -10.42 4.52
CA ALA A 353 -33.84 -11.14 3.76
C ALA A 353 -33.91 -10.93 2.24
N GLY A 354 -35.07 -10.49 1.70
CA GLY A 354 -35.23 -10.13 0.30
C GLY A 354 -34.79 -8.71 -0.07
N VAL A 355 -34.41 -7.87 0.91
CA VAL A 355 -34.02 -6.47 0.69
C VAL A 355 -32.52 -6.33 0.89
N ALA A 356 -31.77 -6.21 -0.20
CA ALA A 356 -30.31 -6.20 -0.19
C ALA A 356 -29.72 -5.15 0.77
N GLU A 357 -30.30 -3.94 0.79
CA GLU A 357 -29.84 -2.83 1.64
C GLU A 357 -29.92 -3.13 3.14
N LEU A 358 -30.85 -3.99 3.57
CA LEU A 358 -31.03 -4.37 4.99
C LEU A 358 -30.07 -5.48 5.43
N SER A 359 -29.47 -6.19 4.45
CA SER A 359 -28.50 -7.26 4.68
C SER A 359 -27.05 -6.75 4.72
N SER A 360 -26.79 -5.58 4.14
CA SER A 360 -25.49 -4.92 4.22
C SER A 360 -25.41 -4.05 5.49
N GLY A 361 -24.57 -4.44 6.45
CA GLY A 361 -24.11 -3.50 7.46
C GLY A 361 -23.31 -2.36 6.82
N VAL A 362 -23.07 -1.27 7.56
CA VAL A 362 -22.20 -0.16 7.12
C VAL A 362 -20.75 -0.64 6.92
N GLY A 363 -20.45 -1.85 7.37
CA GLY A 363 -19.12 -2.43 7.45
C GLY A 363 -18.39 -1.84 8.64
N ARG A 364 -17.57 -2.67 9.29
CA ARG A 364 -16.58 -2.15 10.23
C ARG A 364 -15.58 -1.34 9.43
N VAL A 365 -15.77 -0.02 9.40
CA VAL A 365 -14.70 0.88 8.98
C VAL A 365 -13.69 0.83 10.11
N VAL A 366 -12.81 -0.18 10.08
CA VAL A 366 -11.65 -0.21 10.97
C VAL A 366 -10.95 1.11 10.71
N PRO A 367 -10.94 2.06 11.67
CA PRO A 367 -10.17 3.26 11.49
C PRO A 367 -8.74 2.75 11.37
N ALA A 368 -8.19 2.77 10.14
CA ALA A 368 -6.76 2.64 9.98
C ALA A 368 -6.17 3.64 10.98
N ALA A 369 -5.33 3.18 11.91
CA ALA A 369 -4.70 4.07 12.87
C ALA A 369 -4.12 5.20 12.03
N ALA A 370 -4.74 6.39 12.14
CA ALA A 370 -4.38 7.51 11.29
C ALA A 370 -2.88 7.66 11.52
N PRO A 371 -2.03 7.43 10.50
CA PRO A 371 -0.60 7.53 10.69
C PRO A 371 -0.34 8.90 11.31
N ALA A 372 0.65 9.06 12.18
CA ALA A 372 0.90 10.36 12.82
C ALA A 372 0.95 11.50 11.79
N SER A 373 1.34 11.20 10.55
CA SER A 373 1.25 12.10 9.39
C SER A 373 -0.16 12.60 9.08
N GLU A 374 -1.23 11.84 9.25
CA GLU A 374 -2.62 12.27 9.04
C GLU A 374 -3.14 13.28 10.08
N GLN A 375 -2.50 13.39 11.26
CA GLN A 375 -2.76 14.50 12.19
C GLN A 375 -2.21 15.83 11.67
N TYR A 376 -1.16 15.78 10.85
CA TYR A 376 -0.52 16.95 10.24
C TYR A 376 -0.93 17.17 8.78
N LEU A 377 -1.58 16.18 8.16
CA LEU A 377 -2.09 16.34 6.80
C LEU A 377 -3.39 17.16 6.86
N PRO A 378 -3.44 18.30 6.17
CA PRO A 378 -4.70 19.01 5.97
C PRO A 378 -5.70 18.13 5.22
N SER A 379 -7.00 18.41 5.40
CA SER A 379 -8.22 17.68 4.93
C SER A 379 -8.00 16.62 3.84
N LYS A 380 -8.73 15.49 3.81
CA LYS A 380 -8.62 14.42 2.79
C LYS A 380 -8.32 14.90 1.35
N VAL A 381 -9.00 15.96 0.90
CA VAL A 381 -8.77 16.63 -0.40
C VAL A 381 -7.31 17.08 -0.62
N LEU A 382 -6.65 17.60 0.41
CA LEU A 382 -5.25 18.01 0.36
C LEU A 382 -4.29 16.83 0.59
N ALA A 383 -4.65 15.83 1.38
CA ALA A 383 -3.90 14.58 1.44
C ALA A 383 -3.85 13.87 0.07
N ASP A 384 -4.97 13.85 -0.64
CA ASP A 384 -5.06 13.30 -2.00
C ASP A 384 -4.24 14.14 -3.00
N ALA A 385 -4.30 15.48 -2.90
CA ALA A 385 -3.45 16.36 -3.72
C ALA A 385 -1.94 16.20 -3.43
N VAL A 386 -1.54 15.93 -2.18
CA VAL A 386 -0.15 15.63 -1.80
C VAL A 386 0.28 14.26 -2.33
N ARG A 387 -0.61 13.25 -2.34
CA ARG A 387 -0.34 11.95 -2.96
C ARG A 387 -0.13 12.06 -4.47
N GLU A 388 -0.98 12.83 -5.16
CA GLU A 388 -0.80 13.14 -6.59
C GLU A 388 0.53 13.87 -6.87
N LEU A 389 0.99 14.73 -5.94
CA LEU A 389 2.28 15.41 -6.01
C LEU A 389 3.49 14.48 -5.74
N ALA A 390 3.33 13.48 -4.88
CA ALA A 390 4.39 12.55 -4.52
C ALA A 390 4.67 11.50 -5.61
N GLU A 391 3.67 11.12 -6.41
CA GLU A 391 3.85 10.20 -7.55
C GLU A 391 4.93 10.63 -8.56
N PRO A 392 4.93 11.87 -9.10
CA PRO A 392 5.94 12.31 -10.05
C PRO A 392 7.35 12.37 -9.44
N HIS A 393 7.50 12.74 -8.17
CA HIS A 393 8.80 12.70 -7.46
C HIS A 393 9.37 11.27 -7.39
N ARG A 394 8.53 10.28 -7.07
CA ARG A 394 8.93 8.87 -7.07
C ARG A 394 9.34 8.39 -8.45
N ALA A 395 8.66 8.85 -9.50
CA ALA A 395 8.98 8.50 -10.88
C ALA A 395 10.36 9.03 -11.33
N ILE A 396 10.75 10.23 -10.89
CA ILE A 396 12.06 10.83 -11.19
C ILE A 396 13.18 10.10 -10.48
N HIS A 397 13.01 9.82 -9.19
CA HIS A 397 13.98 9.04 -8.42
C HIS A 397 14.18 7.64 -9.03
N ALA A 398 13.09 6.99 -9.44
CA ALA A 398 13.15 5.71 -10.13
C ALA A 398 13.92 5.79 -11.47
N ARG A 399 13.81 6.90 -12.22
CA ARG A 399 14.59 7.13 -13.46
C ARG A 399 16.08 7.31 -13.19
N VAL A 400 16.45 8.06 -12.14
CA VAL A 400 17.86 8.26 -11.75
C VAL A 400 18.50 6.95 -11.27
N ALA A 401 17.81 6.19 -10.43
CA ALA A 401 18.28 4.88 -9.97
C ALA A 401 18.40 3.86 -11.12
N LYS A 402 17.50 3.94 -12.11
CA LYS A 402 17.56 3.08 -13.31
C LYS A 402 18.70 3.47 -14.26
N LEU A 403 19.16 4.71 -14.21
CA LEU A 403 20.22 5.23 -15.09
C LEU A 403 21.55 4.51 -14.87
N GLU A 404 21.89 4.11 -13.64
CA GLU A 404 23.09 3.31 -13.33
C GLU A 404 22.99 1.90 -13.92
N ALA A 405 21.84 1.24 -13.76
CA ALA A 405 21.59 -0.09 -14.31
C ALA A 405 21.51 -0.07 -15.85
N ASP A 406 20.88 0.95 -16.43
CA ASP A 406 20.80 1.15 -17.88
C ASP A 406 22.19 1.50 -18.45
N LEU A 407 23.02 2.28 -17.74
CA LEU A 407 24.42 2.52 -18.10
C LEU A 407 25.26 1.25 -18.02
N ALA A 408 25.13 0.46 -16.96
CA ALA A 408 25.84 -0.81 -16.81
C ALA A 408 25.44 -1.79 -17.93
N ALA A 409 24.14 -1.93 -18.21
CA ALA A 409 23.63 -2.77 -19.28
C ALA A 409 24.05 -2.30 -20.69
N ARG A 410 24.21 -0.98 -20.89
CA ARG A 410 24.60 -0.40 -22.19
C ARG A 410 26.11 -0.28 -22.39
N LEU A 411 26.89 -0.24 -21.30
CA LEU A 411 28.36 -0.23 -21.30
C LEU A 411 28.95 -1.64 -21.27
N LEU A 412 28.19 -2.64 -20.82
CA LEU A 412 28.54 -4.03 -21.07
C LEU A 412 28.58 -4.24 -22.60
N PRO A 413 29.66 -4.87 -23.13
CA PRO A 413 29.64 -5.29 -24.52
C PRO A 413 28.40 -6.19 -24.69
N ALA A 414 27.58 -5.91 -25.72
CA ALA A 414 26.44 -6.75 -26.07
C ALA A 414 26.82 -8.23 -25.90
N GLU A 415 25.96 -9.03 -25.28
CA GLU A 415 26.26 -10.38 -24.74
C GLU A 415 26.89 -11.38 -25.75
N ALA A 416 26.99 -11.03 -27.02
CA ALA A 416 28.01 -11.59 -27.90
C ALA A 416 28.76 -10.44 -28.59
N ASN A 417 29.99 -10.13 -28.15
CA ASN A 417 30.94 -9.49 -29.07
C ASN A 417 31.13 -10.50 -30.22
N PRO A 418 30.63 -10.24 -31.44
CA PRO A 418 30.69 -11.22 -32.52
C PRO A 418 32.14 -11.56 -32.90
N PHE A 419 33.10 -10.74 -32.47
CA PHE A 419 34.53 -10.92 -32.69
C PHE A 419 35.23 -11.70 -31.56
N ALA A 420 34.59 -11.92 -30.41
CA ALA A 420 35.23 -12.63 -29.29
C ALA A 420 35.56 -14.09 -29.66
N ALA A 421 34.62 -14.77 -30.32
CA ALA A 421 34.84 -16.14 -30.82
C ALA A 421 35.97 -16.19 -31.87
N LEU A 422 35.98 -15.25 -32.81
CA LEU A 422 37.05 -15.13 -33.81
C LEU A 422 38.41 -14.81 -33.19
N GLY A 423 38.45 -13.91 -32.19
CA GLY A 423 39.66 -13.56 -31.46
C GLY A 423 40.24 -14.76 -30.72
N ALA A 424 39.39 -15.60 -30.12
CA ALA A 424 39.81 -16.84 -29.49
C ALA A 424 40.40 -17.85 -30.50
N LYS A 425 39.72 -18.07 -31.65
CA LYS A 425 40.23 -18.93 -32.73
C LYS A 425 41.58 -18.42 -33.27
N GLN A 426 41.73 -17.10 -33.41
CA GLN A 426 42.94 -16.48 -33.93
C GLN A 426 44.13 -16.58 -32.94
N ARG A 427 43.88 -16.51 -31.63
CA ARG A 427 44.90 -16.79 -30.60
C ARG A 427 45.32 -18.26 -30.58
N ALA A 428 44.38 -19.19 -30.74
CA ALA A 428 44.70 -20.61 -30.85
C ALA A 428 45.62 -20.87 -32.05
N LEU A 429 45.32 -20.27 -33.20
CA LEU A 429 46.17 -20.35 -34.39
C LEU A 429 47.56 -19.74 -34.14
N ALA A 430 47.64 -18.59 -33.46
CA ALA A 430 48.92 -17.99 -33.07
C ALA A 430 49.76 -18.92 -32.17
N ALA A 431 49.13 -19.62 -31.23
CA ALA A 431 49.79 -20.59 -30.37
C ALA A 431 50.31 -21.80 -31.16
N ASP A 432 49.51 -22.33 -32.09
CA ASP A 432 49.90 -23.45 -32.94
C ASP A 432 51.08 -23.08 -33.87
N ALA A 433 51.03 -21.89 -34.48
CA ALA A 433 52.12 -21.35 -35.30
C ALA A 433 53.40 -21.13 -34.47
N PHE A 434 53.27 -20.67 -33.23
CA PHE A 434 54.40 -20.50 -32.31
C PHE A 434 55.00 -21.83 -31.85
N ALA A 435 54.17 -22.85 -31.62
CA ALA A 435 54.64 -24.20 -31.31
C ALA A 435 55.42 -24.80 -32.49
N LEU A 436 54.95 -24.58 -33.73
CA LEU A 436 55.67 -24.95 -34.94
C LEU A 436 57.00 -24.18 -35.08
N ALA A 437 57.00 -22.88 -34.76
CA ALA A 437 58.21 -22.05 -34.75
C ALA A 437 59.28 -22.58 -33.78
N LYS A 438 58.88 -22.96 -32.56
CA LYS A 438 59.79 -23.55 -31.57
C LYS A 438 60.43 -24.86 -32.04
N ARG A 439 59.67 -25.69 -32.75
CA ARG A 439 60.16 -26.99 -33.24
C ARG A 439 61.15 -26.87 -34.39
N LEU A 440 60.99 -25.85 -35.24
CA LEU A 440 61.73 -25.75 -36.50
C LEU A 440 62.74 -24.60 -36.56
N SER A 441 62.70 -23.70 -35.57
CA SER A 441 63.55 -22.49 -35.51
C SER A 441 63.39 -21.56 -36.73
N LEU A 442 62.23 -21.62 -37.40
CA LEU A 442 61.97 -20.87 -38.63
C LEU A 442 61.43 -19.47 -38.32
N ALA A 443 62.10 -18.43 -38.85
CA ALA A 443 61.67 -17.04 -38.70
C ALA A 443 60.26 -16.78 -39.27
N SER A 444 59.90 -17.45 -40.35
CA SER A 444 58.56 -17.36 -40.96
C SER A 444 57.44 -17.82 -40.02
N ALA A 445 57.70 -18.84 -39.18
CA ALA A 445 56.73 -19.35 -38.22
C ALA A 445 56.51 -18.38 -37.05
N THR A 446 57.59 -17.76 -36.57
CA THR A 446 57.53 -16.70 -35.55
C THR A 446 56.77 -15.48 -36.09
N ASN A 447 57.01 -15.10 -37.33
CA ASN A 447 56.32 -13.99 -38.00
C ASN A 447 54.82 -14.30 -38.20
N ALA A 448 54.48 -15.53 -38.59
CA ALA A 448 53.09 -15.99 -38.69
C ALA A 448 52.36 -15.91 -37.34
N ALA A 449 52.99 -16.40 -36.26
CA ALA A 449 52.43 -16.34 -34.92
C ALA A 449 52.21 -14.89 -34.44
N ALA A 450 53.19 -14.00 -34.67
CA ALA A 450 53.09 -12.59 -34.30
C ALA A 450 52.03 -11.84 -35.11
N ALA A 451 51.85 -12.17 -36.40
CA ALA A 451 50.80 -11.60 -37.23
C ALA A 451 49.41 -12.10 -36.80
N ALA A 452 49.29 -13.40 -36.49
CA ALA A 452 48.05 -13.98 -35.96
C ALA A 452 47.67 -13.39 -34.60
N HIS A 453 48.62 -13.18 -33.68
CA HIS A 453 48.35 -12.53 -32.40
C HIS A 453 47.88 -11.08 -32.59
N ARG A 454 48.52 -10.33 -33.51
CA ARG A 454 48.09 -8.98 -33.88
C ARG A 454 46.66 -8.98 -34.44
N ALA A 455 46.29 -9.95 -35.26
CA ALA A 455 44.92 -10.10 -35.77
C ALA A 455 43.91 -10.33 -34.63
N ALA A 456 44.26 -11.16 -33.65
CA ALA A 456 43.41 -11.39 -32.47
C ALA A 456 43.23 -10.12 -31.63
N ASP A 457 44.29 -9.36 -31.40
CA ASP A 457 44.23 -8.10 -30.64
C ASP A 457 43.37 -7.04 -31.36
N GLN A 458 43.45 -6.99 -32.69
CA GLN A 458 42.62 -6.09 -33.51
C GLN A 458 41.13 -6.49 -33.46
N LEU A 459 40.81 -7.79 -33.40
CA LEU A 459 39.43 -8.28 -33.24
C LEU A 459 38.81 -7.91 -31.88
N LEU A 460 39.60 -7.94 -30.80
CA LEU A 460 39.11 -7.54 -29.47
C LEU A 460 38.63 -6.09 -29.44
N VAL A 461 39.32 -5.22 -30.18
CA VAL A 461 38.99 -3.80 -30.31
C VAL A 461 38.07 -3.52 -31.51
N ALA A 462 37.42 -4.54 -32.06
CA ALA A 462 36.48 -4.49 -33.18
C ALA A 462 37.03 -3.86 -34.48
N ARG A 463 38.35 -3.94 -34.72
CA ARG A 463 39.00 -3.47 -35.95
C ARG A 463 39.14 -4.60 -36.96
N VAL A 464 38.01 -4.97 -37.55
CA VAL A 464 37.95 -6.10 -38.47
C VAL A 464 38.83 -5.91 -39.73
N PRO A 465 38.97 -4.71 -40.34
CA PRO A 465 39.86 -4.54 -41.50
C PRO A 465 41.33 -4.80 -41.15
N GLY A 466 41.83 -4.17 -40.08
CA GLY A 466 43.21 -4.38 -39.62
C GLY A 466 43.47 -5.79 -39.08
N ALA A 467 42.45 -6.43 -38.50
CA ALA A 467 42.53 -7.84 -38.13
C ALA A 467 42.65 -8.75 -39.37
N LYS A 468 41.86 -8.48 -40.42
CA LYS A 468 41.91 -9.20 -41.68
C LYS A 468 43.27 -9.05 -42.37
N GLU A 469 43.79 -7.83 -42.48
CA GLU A 469 45.13 -7.58 -43.05
C GLU A 469 46.22 -8.34 -42.27
N ALA A 470 46.18 -8.30 -40.94
CA ALA A 470 47.13 -9.04 -40.10
C ALA A 470 46.97 -10.57 -40.26
N ALA A 471 45.74 -11.06 -40.43
CA ALA A 471 45.45 -12.46 -40.70
C ALA A 471 45.94 -12.90 -42.08
N GLU A 472 45.80 -12.05 -43.11
CA GLU A 472 46.34 -12.28 -44.46
C GLU A 472 47.88 -12.34 -44.46
N HIS A 473 48.52 -11.46 -43.68
CA HIS A 473 49.97 -11.55 -43.46
C HIS A 473 50.36 -12.87 -42.79
N ALA A 474 49.61 -13.32 -41.78
CA ALA A 474 49.84 -14.63 -41.16
C ALA A 474 49.69 -15.78 -42.17
N ALA A 475 48.64 -15.75 -43.00
CA ALA A 475 48.40 -16.75 -44.05
C ALA A 475 49.56 -16.79 -45.06
N ASN A 476 50.08 -15.64 -45.48
CA ASN A 476 51.19 -15.58 -46.43
C ASN A 476 52.48 -16.21 -45.87
N PHE A 477 52.80 -15.97 -44.60
CA PHE A 477 53.94 -16.64 -43.96
C PHE A 477 53.73 -18.15 -43.84
N LEU A 478 52.51 -18.60 -43.50
CA LEU A 478 52.16 -20.02 -43.41
C LEU A 478 52.20 -20.71 -44.79
N ARG A 479 51.79 -20.03 -45.86
CA ARG A 479 51.90 -20.55 -47.24
C ARG A 479 53.35 -20.70 -47.68
N GLN A 480 54.19 -19.68 -47.43
CA GLN A 480 55.63 -19.77 -47.68
C GLN A 480 56.25 -20.96 -46.97
N MET A 481 55.85 -21.20 -45.71
CA MET A 481 56.26 -22.39 -44.99
C MET A 481 55.78 -23.67 -45.66
N ALA A 482 54.50 -23.79 -45.98
CA ALA A 482 53.95 -24.99 -46.62
C ALA A 482 54.66 -25.32 -47.94
N THR A 483 55.00 -24.30 -48.74
CA THR A 483 55.76 -24.48 -50.00
C THR A 483 57.19 -24.95 -49.75
N VAL A 484 57.93 -24.29 -48.84
CA VAL A 484 59.32 -24.68 -48.50
C VAL A 484 59.38 -26.03 -47.78
N GLY A 485 58.29 -26.43 -47.15
CA GLY A 485 58.13 -27.66 -46.38
C GLY A 485 57.47 -28.81 -47.10
N ALA A 486 57.18 -28.71 -48.41
CA ALA A 486 56.37 -29.70 -49.13
C ALA A 486 56.88 -31.14 -48.95
N ASP A 487 58.20 -31.35 -48.98
CA ASP A 487 58.85 -32.66 -48.82
C ASP A 487 59.27 -32.98 -47.37
N LYS A 488 58.89 -32.12 -46.41
CA LYS A 488 59.27 -32.25 -44.98
C LYS A 488 58.07 -32.68 -44.15
N ALA A 489 58.33 -33.41 -43.06
CA ALA A 489 57.28 -33.92 -42.16
C ALA A 489 56.37 -32.83 -41.56
N TRP A 490 56.80 -31.57 -41.55
CA TRP A 490 56.02 -30.44 -41.04
C TRP A 490 55.23 -29.69 -42.12
N GLY A 491 55.45 -29.97 -43.41
CA GLY A 491 54.73 -29.36 -44.54
C GLY A 491 53.20 -29.51 -44.45
N PRO A 492 52.68 -30.72 -44.16
CA PRO A 492 51.24 -30.94 -43.98
C PRO A 492 50.65 -30.11 -42.84
N LEU A 493 51.36 -29.96 -41.71
CA LEU A 493 50.93 -29.14 -40.59
C LEU A 493 50.86 -27.65 -40.96
N ALA A 494 51.83 -27.15 -41.73
CA ALA A 494 51.79 -25.78 -42.23
C ALA A 494 50.60 -25.55 -43.17
N ALA A 495 50.30 -26.50 -44.06
CA ALA A 495 49.14 -26.45 -44.96
C ALA A 495 47.79 -26.48 -44.22
N GLU A 496 47.69 -27.25 -43.14
CA GLU A 496 46.52 -27.25 -42.25
C GLU A 496 46.30 -25.88 -41.58
N LEU A 497 47.38 -25.26 -41.08
CA LEU A 497 47.32 -23.92 -40.49
C LEU A 497 46.93 -22.84 -41.51
N VAL A 498 47.39 -22.96 -42.77
CA VAL A 498 46.91 -22.09 -43.88
C VAL A 498 45.40 -22.23 -44.04
N THR A 499 44.89 -23.46 -44.11
CA THR A 499 43.45 -23.73 -44.30
C THR A 499 42.62 -23.12 -43.17
N ARG A 500 43.06 -23.28 -41.92
CA ARG A 500 42.42 -22.66 -40.75
C ARG A 500 42.48 -21.13 -40.80
N GLN A 501 43.61 -20.55 -41.20
CA GLN A 501 43.77 -19.10 -41.31
C GLN A 501 42.88 -18.50 -42.40
N ASP A 502 42.75 -19.17 -43.55
CA ASP A 502 41.92 -18.75 -44.68
C ASP A 502 40.43 -18.83 -44.36
N ALA A 503 40.01 -19.85 -43.59
CA ALA A 503 38.66 -19.92 -43.03
C ALA A 503 38.36 -18.73 -42.12
N LEU A 504 39.31 -18.36 -41.23
CA LEU A 504 39.16 -17.18 -40.36
C LEU A 504 39.09 -15.86 -41.15
N ILE A 505 39.90 -15.71 -42.20
CA ILE A 505 39.84 -14.53 -43.09
C ILE A 505 38.48 -14.44 -43.78
N THR A 506 37.90 -15.58 -44.17
CA THR A 506 36.56 -15.66 -44.77
C THR A 506 35.47 -15.27 -43.78
N GLU A 507 35.49 -15.81 -42.55
CA GLU A 507 34.56 -15.43 -41.47
C GLU A 507 34.69 -13.93 -41.14
N MET A 508 35.91 -13.38 -41.06
CA MET A 508 36.14 -11.95 -40.86
C MET A 508 35.60 -11.10 -42.03
N SER A 509 35.71 -11.58 -43.27
CA SER A 509 35.18 -10.90 -44.46
C SER A 509 33.65 -10.89 -44.53
N GLN A 510 33.01 -11.98 -44.10
CA GLN A 510 31.55 -12.04 -43.95
C GLN A 510 31.08 -11.06 -42.88
N LEU A 511 31.80 -10.98 -41.75
CA LEU A 511 31.50 -10.01 -40.72
C LEU A 511 31.80 -8.58 -41.15
N LEU A 512 32.79 -8.31 -42.01
CA LEU A 512 33.08 -6.96 -42.52
C LEU A 512 31.88 -6.32 -43.24
N GLY A 513 31.07 -7.13 -43.92
CA GLY A 513 29.80 -6.69 -44.51
C GLY A 513 28.76 -6.25 -43.47
N ALA A 514 28.83 -6.78 -42.24
CA ALA A 514 27.98 -6.44 -41.10
C ALA A 514 28.64 -5.50 -40.07
N SER A 515 29.98 -5.36 -40.07
CA SER A 515 30.75 -4.78 -38.97
C SER A 515 30.89 -3.27 -39.04
N ASN A 516 30.75 -2.66 -40.22
CA ASN A 516 30.66 -1.20 -40.32
C ASN A 516 29.45 -0.70 -39.54
N ALA A 517 28.35 -1.48 -39.48
CA ALA A 517 27.21 -1.18 -38.63
C ALA A 517 27.53 -1.34 -37.15
N ALA A 518 28.25 -2.39 -36.74
CA ALA A 518 28.61 -2.60 -35.33
C ALA A 518 29.60 -1.54 -34.82
N ALA A 519 30.67 -1.24 -35.57
CA ALA A 519 31.63 -0.20 -35.22
C ALA A 519 30.98 1.20 -35.23
N ALA A 520 30.15 1.51 -36.24
CA ALA A 520 29.37 2.74 -36.25
C ALA A 520 28.39 2.81 -35.08
N GLN A 521 27.77 1.69 -34.70
CA GLN A 521 26.87 1.62 -33.55
C GLN A 521 27.61 1.81 -32.22
N TYR A 522 28.83 1.28 -32.07
CA TYR A 522 29.66 1.54 -30.88
C TYR A 522 30.10 3.00 -30.79
N VAL A 523 30.49 3.62 -31.91
CA VAL A 523 30.83 5.05 -31.97
C VAL A 523 29.61 5.93 -31.68
N ALA A 524 28.46 5.61 -32.28
CA ALA A 524 27.21 6.32 -32.04
C ALA A 524 26.77 6.23 -30.58
N ARG A 525 26.82 5.03 -29.98
CA ARG A 525 26.52 4.83 -28.56
C ARG A 525 27.49 5.57 -27.63
N GLY A 526 28.79 5.61 -27.98
CA GLY A 526 29.77 6.40 -27.23
C GLY A 526 29.47 7.89 -27.23
N ALA A 527 29.02 8.42 -28.38
CA ALA A 527 28.57 9.80 -28.52
C ALA A 527 27.27 10.07 -27.74
N ASP A 528 26.29 9.17 -27.81
CA ASP A 528 25.02 9.29 -27.06
C ASP A 528 25.27 9.31 -25.55
N LEU A 529 26.12 8.40 -25.04
CA LEU A 529 26.48 8.36 -23.63
C LEU A 529 27.26 9.62 -23.19
N ALA A 530 28.12 10.17 -24.06
CA ALA A 530 28.79 11.44 -23.77
C ALA A 530 27.79 12.60 -23.67
N CYS A 531 26.77 12.62 -24.52
CA CYS A 531 25.68 13.59 -24.47
C CYS A 531 24.87 13.46 -23.17
N ILE A 532 24.44 12.24 -22.83
CA ILE A 532 23.68 11.96 -21.59
C ILE A 532 24.50 12.35 -20.35
N SER A 533 25.79 12.00 -20.31
CA SER A 533 26.68 12.35 -19.20
C SER A 533 26.79 13.87 -19.03
N SER A 534 26.85 14.61 -20.14
CA SER A 534 26.93 16.08 -20.13
C SER A 534 25.61 16.72 -19.70
N GLU A 535 24.48 16.17 -20.13
CA GLU A 535 23.16 16.63 -19.69
C GLU A 535 22.94 16.39 -18.19
N LEU A 536 23.33 15.21 -17.69
CA LEU A 536 23.26 14.89 -16.27
C LEU A 536 24.17 15.78 -15.45
N ALA A 537 25.40 16.05 -15.93
CA ALA A 537 26.31 16.99 -15.29
C ALA A 537 25.69 18.39 -15.19
N ALA A 538 25.08 18.89 -16.27
CA ALA A 538 24.42 20.19 -16.27
C ALA A 538 23.23 20.24 -15.31
N ARG A 539 22.49 19.13 -15.16
CA ARG A 539 21.41 19.02 -14.16
C ARG A 539 21.96 19.06 -12.74
N LEU A 540 22.95 18.24 -12.40
CA LEU A 540 23.57 18.25 -11.06
C LEU A 540 24.17 19.62 -10.70
N ALA A 541 24.83 20.29 -11.65
CA ALA A 541 25.37 21.63 -11.45
C ALA A 541 24.27 22.68 -11.17
N ARG A 542 23.13 22.61 -11.88
CA ARG A 542 21.97 23.48 -11.59
C ARG A 542 21.34 23.17 -10.24
N THR A 543 21.20 21.89 -9.89
CA THR A 543 20.67 21.47 -8.59
C THR A 543 21.58 21.94 -7.45
N ALA A 544 22.90 21.89 -7.63
CA ALA A 544 23.85 22.42 -6.65
C ALA A 544 23.63 23.92 -6.37
N GLN A 545 23.32 24.72 -7.39
CA GLN A 545 23.09 26.17 -7.24
C GLN A 545 21.88 26.54 -6.36
N VAL A 546 20.98 25.58 -6.09
CA VAL A 546 19.83 25.77 -5.19
C VAL A 546 20.24 25.70 -3.72
N PHE A 547 21.34 25.00 -3.42
CA PHE A 547 21.88 24.90 -2.06
C PHE A 547 22.82 26.06 -1.76
N ASP A 548 22.88 26.44 -0.49
CA ASP A 548 23.89 27.40 -0.02
C ASP A 548 25.30 26.87 -0.37
N PRO A 549 26.23 27.71 -0.85
CA PRO A 549 27.60 27.27 -1.14
C PRO A 549 28.33 26.62 0.05
N ALA A 550 27.88 26.85 1.29
CA ALA A 550 28.39 26.19 2.49
C ALA A 550 27.70 24.85 2.83
N ASP A 551 26.63 24.47 2.11
CA ASP A 551 25.92 23.21 2.31
C ASP A 551 26.74 22.04 1.71
N PRO A 552 26.99 20.94 2.47
CA PRO A 552 27.70 19.78 1.93
C PRO A 552 27.02 19.15 0.70
N CYS A 553 25.71 19.37 0.49
CA CYS A 553 25.00 18.95 -0.72
C CYS A 553 25.47 19.73 -1.96
N HIS A 554 25.76 21.03 -1.81
CA HIS A 554 26.29 21.86 -2.89
C HIS A 554 27.61 21.29 -3.42
N ASP A 555 28.55 21.02 -2.51
CA ASP A 555 29.89 20.49 -2.84
C ASP A 555 29.82 19.11 -3.48
N ALA A 556 29.00 18.21 -2.91
CA ALA A 556 28.84 16.85 -3.41
C ALA A 556 28.23 16.81 -4.82
N LEU A 557 27.18 17.61 -5.07
CA LEU A 557 26.53 17.71 -6.38
C LEU A 557 27.45 18.36 -7.42
N THR A 558 28.17 19.42 -7.05
CA THR A 558 29.13 20.09 -7.93
C THR A 558 30.28 19.16 -8.29
N ALA A 559 30.87 18.48 -7.31
CA ALA A 559 31.94 17.51 -7.53
C ALA A 559 31.49 16.31 -8.37
N ALA A 560 30.23 15.87 -8.24
CA ALA A 560 29.67 14.82 -9.09
C ALA A 560 29.46 15.33 -10.54
N ALA A 561 28.94 16.54 -10.71
CA ALA A 561 28.77 17.17 -12.01
C ALA A 561 30.10 17.28 -12.78
N GLU A 562 31.16 17.77 -12.15
CA GLU A 562 32.50 17.85 -12.75
C GLU A 562 33.04 16.49 -13.18
N THR A 563 32.81 15.46 -12.35
CA THR A 563 33.24 14.09 -12.65
C THR A 563 32.49 13.53 -13.87
N LEU A 564 31.20 13.84 -14.02
CA LEU A 564 30.41 13.48 -15.19
C LEU A 564 30.84 14.23 -16.47
N VAL A 565 31.25 15.50 -16.36
CA VAL A 565 31.85 16.23 -17.49
C VAL A 565 33.14 15.54 -17.96
N ALA A 566 34.00 15.15 -17.01
CA ALA A 566 35.23 14.43 -17.32
C ALA A 566 34.95 13.07 -17.98
N ALA A 567 33.96 12.31 -17.47
CA ALA A 567 33.53 11.06 -18.08
C ALA A 567 33.03 11.26 -19.52
N GLY A 568 32.20 12.29 -19.75
CA GLY A 568 31.70 12.64 -21.09
C GLY A 568 32.83 12.98 -22.07
N LYS A 569 33.85 13.72 -21.62
CA LYS A 569 35.06 14.00 -22.42
C LYS A 569 35.79 12.72 -22.84
N HIS A 570 36.00 11.80 -21.89
CA HIS A 570 36.63 10.51 -22.19
C HIS A 570 35.82 9.64 -23.16
N LEU A 571 34.49 9.65 -23.08
CA LEU A 571 33.62 8.94 -24.03
C LEU A 571 33.67 9.56 -25.43
N SER A 572 33.68 10.90 -25.52
CA SER A 572 33.82 11.61 -26.79
C SER A 572 35.19 11.36 -27.43
N GLU A 573 36.27 11.45 -26.66
CA GLU A 573 37.63 11.14 -27.11
C GLU A 573 37.76 9.68 -27.53
N SER A 574 37.16 8.76 -26.76
CA SER A 574 37.12 7.34 -27.13
C SER A 574 36.48 7.14 -28.50
N SER A 575 35.35 7.78 -28.75
CA SER A 575 34.63 7.69 -30.02
C SER A 575 35.49 8.24 -31.18
N LYS A 576 36.17 9.39 -30.98
CA LYS A 576 37.10 9.96 -31.97
C LYS A 576 38.31 9.06 -32.23
N ARG A 577 38.85 8.42 -31.20
CA ARG A 577 39.97 7.48 -31.34
C ARG A 577 39.52 6.19 -32.01
N ALA A 578 38.30 5.73 -31.77
CA ALA A 578 37.74 4.57 -32.45
C ALA A 578 37.58 4.84 -33.96
N THR A 579 37.04 5.99 -34.36
CA THR A 579 36.89 6.36 -35.79
C THR A 579 38.23 6.61 -36.48
N ALA A 580 39.22 7.16 -35.77
CA ALA A 580 40.59 7.33 -36.28
C ALA A 580 41.38 6.02 -36.39
N GLY A 581 40.77 4.87 -36.07
CA GLY A 581 41.46 3.60 -36.08
C GLY A 581 42.52 3.49 -34.97
N SER A 582 42.25 4.04 -33.78
CA SER A 582 43.04 4.01 -32.51
C SER A 582 42.27 3.30 -31.36
N GLY A 583 41.77 2.08 -31.62
CA GLY A 583 40.96 1.24 -30.72
C GLY A 583 41.55 0.97 -29.32
N ARG A 584 42.85 0.70 -29.17
CA ARG A 584 43.46 0.51 -27.83
C ARG A 584 43.37 1.77 -26.97
N GLU A 585 43.62 2.93 -27.56
CA GLU A 585 43.46 4.23 -26.89
C GLU A 585 41.97 4.51 -26.62
N ALA A 586 41.09 4.15 -27.55
CA ALA A 586 39.65 4.27 -27.37
C ALA A 586 39.18 3.47 -26.15
N ASP A 587 39.65 2.23 -25.99
CA ASP A 587 39.31 1.36 -24.86
C ASP A 587 39.83 1.88 -23.54
N GLN A 588 41.07 2.37 -23.51
CA GLN A 588 41.64 2.99 -22.32
C GLN A 588 40.78 4.19 -21.88
N ARG A 589 40.32 5.01 -22.83
CA ARG A 589 39.42 6.15 -22.56
C ARG A 589 38.05 5.68 -22.06
N ARG A 590 37.49 4.59 -22.59
CA ARG A 590 36.23 4.00 -22.04
C ARG A 590 36.40 3.52 -20.61
N GLY A 591 37.50 2.83 -20.31
CA GLY A 591 37.82 2.38 -18.95
C GLY A 591 37.93 3.55 -17.98
N ALA A 592 38.58 4.65 -18.39
CA ALA A 592 38.65 5.87 -17.59
C ALA A 592 37.26 6.50 -17.37
N ALA A 593 36.43 6.60 -18.42
CA ALA A 593 35.06 7.10 -18.29
C ALA A 593 34.20 6.26 -17.32
N ALA A 594 34.29 4.93 -17.40
CA ALA A 594 33.55 4.04 -16.51
C ALA A 594 33.93 4.23 -15.03
N THR A 595 35.22 4.42 -14.75
CA THR A 595 35.71 4.71 -13.39
C THR A 595 35.20 6.06 -12.89
N LEU A 596 35.20 7.09 -13.73
CA LEU A 596 34.67 8.41 -13.39
C LEU A 596 33.15 8.37 -13.14
N LEU A 597 32.38 7.62 -13.94
CA LEU A 597 30.94 7.46 -13.72
C LEU A 597 30.63 6.84 -12.35
N ARG A 598 31.40 5.83 -11.92
CA ARG A 598 31.25 5.25 -10.57
C ARG A 598 31.62 6.25 -9.47
N ALA A 599 32.69 7.01 -9.67
CA ALA A 599 33.11 8.04 -8.72
C ALA A 599 32.05 9.16 -8.58
N ALA A 600 31.40 9.55 -9.67
CA ALA A 600 30.29 10.50 -9.63
C ALA A 600 29.10 9.97 -8.83
N ALA A 601 28.73 8.70 -9.02
CA ALA A 601 27.65 8.06 -8.24
C ALA A 601 27.97 8.01 -6.74
N GLN A 602 29.20 7.66 -6.37
CA GLN A 602 29.65 7.62 -4.98
C GLN A 602 29.59 8.99 -4.28
N LYS A 603 29.83 10.08 -5.02
CA LYS A 603 29.75 11.44 -4.49
C LYS A 603 28.33 11.87 -4.14
N VAL A 604 27.32 11.36 -4.85
CA VAL A 604 25.90 11.70 -4.60
C VAL A 604 25.25 10.73 -3.59
N ALA A 605 25.79 9.52 -3.43
CA ALA A 605 25.30 8.51 -2.49
C ALA A 605 25.06 9.01 -1.04
N PRO A 606 25.93 9.82 -0.40
CA PRO A 606 25.70 10.30 0.97
C PRO A 606 24.61 11.37 1.09
N LEU A 607 24.14 11.94 -0.03
CA LEU A 607 23.04 12.92 -0.03
C LEU A 607 21.66 12.26 0.11
N VAL A 608 21.61 10.93 0.08
CA VAL A 608 20.42 10.18 0.44
C VAL A 608 20.34 10.18 1.98
N PRO A 609 19.35 10.83 2.61
CA PRO A 609 19.29 10.94 4.06
C PRO A 609 19.34 9.55 4.68
N ALA A 610 20.21 9.38 5.68
CA ALA A 610 20.31 8.16 6.48
C ALA A 610 19.01 7.95 7.27
N GLY A 611 18.02 7.33 6.63
CA GLY A 611 16.64 7.24 7.12
C GLY A 611 15.60 7.20 6.00
N ALA A 612 15.93 7.69 4.80
CA ALA A 612 15.22 7.31 3.58
C ALA A 612 15.78 5.94 3.14
N SER A 613 15.38 4.88 3.85
CA SER A 613 15.61 3.52 3.35
C SER A 613 15.06 3.44 1.93
N ALA A 614 15.80 2.77 1.06
CA ALA A 614 15.38 2.54 -0.32
C ALA A 614 13.91 2.08 -0.27
N PRO A 615 13.01 2.67 -1.09
CA PRO A 615 11.58 2.39 -0.97
C PRO A 615 11.39 0.88 -0.93
N PRO A 616 10.54 0.31 -0.04
CA PRO A 616 10.48 -1.15 0.23
C PRO A 616 10.39 -2.02 -1.05
N GLY A 617 9.91 -1.44 -2.15
CA GLY A 617 9.98 -2.03 -3.49
C GLY A 617 11.38 -2.27 -4.09
N LEU A 618 12.48 -1.72 -3.58
CA LEU A 618 13.85 -2.00 -4.08
C LEU A 618 14.42 -3.26 -3.42
N ALA A 619 14.22 -3.42 -2.11
CA ALA A 619 14.54 -4.64 -1.39
C ALA A 619 13.70 -5.83 -1.92
N LEU A 620 12.40 -5.62 -2.17
CA LEU A 620 11.53 -6.61 -2.81
C LEU A 620 11.96 -6.97 -4.25
N ARG A 621 12.29 -5.98 -5.10
CA ARG A 621 12.79 -6.25 -6.47
C ARG A 621 14.16 -6.91 -6.49
N THR A 622 15.00 -6.63 -5.49
CA THR A 622 16.29 -7.29 -5.31
C THR A 622 16.10 -8.74 -4.89
N ALA A 623 15.21 -9.01 -3.93
CA ALA A 623 14.82 -10.36 -3.56
C ALA A 623 14.25 -11.15 -4.75
N GLU A 624 13.33 -10.56 -5.53
CA GLU A 624 12.73 -11.20 -6.72
C GLU A 624 13.79 -11.58 -7.76
N ARG A 625 14.71 -10.66 -8.09
CA ARG A 625 15.79 -10.91 -9.05
C ARG A 625 16.77 -11.99 -8.56
N LEU A 626 17.10 -11.99 -7.28
CA LEU A 626 17.95 -13.02 -6.67
C LEU A 626 17.26 -14.39 -6.65
N MET A 627 15.94 -14.44 -6.45
CA MET A 627 15.15 -15.66 -6.56
C MET A 627 15.11 -16.19 -8.00
N ARG A 628 14.97 -15.33 -9.00
CA ARG A 628 15.07 -15.74 -10.42
C ARG A 628 16.45 -16.29 -10.78
N ALA A 629 17.51 -15.58 -10.39
CA ALA A 629 18.87 -16.06 -10.59
C ALA A 629 19.14 -17.40 -9.87
N ALA A 630 18.53 -17.62 -8.70
CA ALA A 630 18.62 -18.90 -8.00
C ALA A 630 17.91 -20.03 -8.75
N ILE A 631 16.77 -19.76 -9.39
CA ILE A 631 16.06 -20.71 -10.26
C ILE A 631 16.95 -21.07 -11.46
N ASP A 632 17.52 -20.05 -12.14
CA ASP A 632 18.42 -20.27 -13.28
C ASP A 632 19.65 -21.12 -12.88
N SER A 633 20.25 -20.87 -11.70
CA SER A 633 21.35 -21.70 -11.19
C SER A 633 20.93 -23.14 -10.90
N LEU A 634 19.70 -23.38 -10.40
CA LEU A 634 19.19 -24.74 -10.18
C LEU A 634 18.99 -25.49 -11.49
N ASP A 635 18.48 -24.83 -12.52
CA ASP A 635 18.27 -25.42 -13.85
C ASP A 635 19.58 -25.84 -14.52
N HIS A 636 20.70 -25.19 -14.15
CA HIS A 636 22.05 -25.53 -14.62
C HIS A 636 22.81 -26.49 -13.68
N GLY A 637 22.16 -27.02 -12.65
CA GLY A 637 22.77 -27.95 -11.68
C GLY A 637 23.71 -27.32 -10.65
N ASP A 638 23.82 -25.98 -10.60
CA ASP A 638 24.62 -25.25 -9.61
C ASP A 638 23.85 -25.05 -8.30
N THR A 639 23.74 -26.13 -7.53
CA THR A 639 23.04 -26.15 -6.24
C THR A 639 23.72 -25.27 -5.18
N VAL A 640 25.02 -25.00 -5.29
CA VAL A 640 25.78 -24.18 -4.34
C VAL A 640 25.54 -22.69 -4.61
N GLY A 641 25.58 -22.27 -5.87
CA GLY A 641 25.25 -20.91 -6.30
C GLY A 641 23.80 -20.53 -5.99
N ALA A 642 22.86 -21.42 -6.30
CA ALA A 642 21.45 -21.23 -5.98
C ALA A 642 21.21 -21.02 -4.47
N ARG A 643 21.87 -21.81 -3.63
CA ARG A 643 21.74 -21.70 -2.16
C ARG A 643 22.29 -20.39 -1.62
N LYS A 644 23.33 -19.83 -2.23
CA LYS A 644 23.88 -18.52 -1.89
C LYS A 644 22.89 -17.41 -2.26
N LEU A 645 22.38 -17.44 -3.49
CA LEU A 645 21.42 -16.46 -4.01
C LEU A 645 20.11 -16.44 -3.21
N MET A 646 19.61 -17.61 -2.77
CA MET A 646 18.43 -17.69 -1.90
C MET A 646 18.65 -17.08 -0.51
N ARG A 647 19.85 -17.19 0.08
CA ARG A 647 20.16 -16.53 1.35
C ARG A 647 20.21 -15.01 1.22
N GLU A 648 20.78 -14.53 0.12
CA GLU A 648 20.83 -13.10 -0.20
C GLU A 648 19.42 -12.56 -0.46
N ALA A 649 18.56 -13.30 -1.15
CA ALA A 649 17.15 -12.96 -1.32
C ALA A 649 16.41 -12.89 0.04
N ALA A 650 16.67 -13.84 0.95
CA ALA A 650 16.08 -13.86 2.29
C ALA A 650 16.61 -12.74 3.21
N ALA A 651 17.83 -12.26 2.99
CA ALA A 651 18.34 -11.05 3.65
C ALA A 651 17.61 -9.81 3.13
N ALA A 652 17.50 -9.67 1.79
CA ALA A 652 16.77 -8.56 1.18
C ALA A 652 15.27 -8.51 1.57
N LEU A 653 14.61 -9.66 1.75
CA LEU A 653 13.24 -9.72 2.28
C LEU A 653 13.13 -9.31 3.75
N ARG A 654 14.13 -9.65 4.57
CA ARG A 654 14.18 -9.20 5.97
C ARG A 654 14.40 -7.69 6.06
N ASP A 655 15.27 -7.16 5.21
CA ASP A 655 15.48 -5.72 5.11
C ASP A 655 14.18 -5.02 4.68
N ALA A 656 13.47 -5.56 3.68
CA ALA A 656 12.15 -5.07 3.28
C ALA A 656 11.11 -5.12 4.42
N ALA A 657 11.10 -6.19 5.22
CA ALA A 657 10.18 -6.32 6.34
C ALA A 657 10.51 -5.33 7.48
N ASN A 658 11.80 -5.14 7.77
CA ASN A 658 12.27 -4.17 8.76
C ASN A 658 11.98 -2.73 8.32
N ASP A 659 12.04 -2.45 7.02
CA ASP A 659 11.72 -1.15 6.43
C ASP A 659 10.23 -0.82 6.44
N VAL A 660 9.35 -1.83 6.50
CA VAL A 660 7.89 -1.65 6.64
C VAL A 660 7.48 -1.51 8.12
N GLY A 661 8.29 -2.01 9.05
CA GLY A 661 8.04 -1.97 10.49
C GLY A 661 8.56 -0.73 11.22
N ARG A 662 9.25 0.18 10.53
CA ARG A 662 9.69 1.50 11.02
C ARG A 662 8.90 2.59 10.34
#